data_AF-G3Q600-F1
#
_entry.id   AF-G3Q600-F1
#
_cell.length_a   1.000
_cell.length_b   1.000
_cell.length_c   1.000
_cell.angle_alpha   90.00
_cell.angle_beta   90.00
_cell.angle_gamma   90.00
#
_symmetry.space_group_name_H-M   'P 1'
#
loop_
_entity.id
_entity.type
_entity.pdbx_description
1 polymer ?
#
loop_
_entity_poly.entity_id
_entity_poly.type
_entity_poly.pdbx_seq_one_letter_code
_entity_poly.pdbx_strand_id
1 'polypeptide(L)'
;MTLAELSVWGVKEGKEYPCIMEAKHNNNETDFFICEIQRTTSAIFPQLLIKYGDKMVTLNGTSSYLYLLLALLLIPCIIVAVVIFYRSQQNKLTARMNKHMEDLELDIRNDIRQGFIDLQTEKVDLMENVGTIPFLDYKHFASRIFFPESESFMALCIKDIGQDVVKVRLDEGCQGLSRLLQDQLFLTSMVHALEEQKSFTVKDKCVLASLLTVALHHNLSYLTEIMETLLRALTQQKSNAQPKLMLRRTESTVEKLLTNWMSICLYGFLRESVGQHLFVMVSALTQQTAKGPVDCVTGKALYTLSEDWLLWQAQDFISLKLKVLFAVGTDGEVSDHLEVNALSCDSVEQVKEKILSTFKAKFGFPYNGHLRDVRLEYEKNGLFVALEEVDSSSEVIGEVTMLNTLKHYMVPDGATIKVLSKKDHPPLSPQVDFLLDDENFSGKYFHLIDPDVDEDQSRNPERKKLKLKEVHLTKLLSTKVAVHSFVENLFRSIWGTTPQGRTPQAIKYFFDFLDTQADNMKITDPDVLHIWKTNSLPLRFWVNILKNPQFVFDMEKTPQLESCLSVITQAFMDSFSLSDTQLGKGAPTNKLLYAKDIPTFKQEVKAYYKHISDQSPLTGSEFKEFLQEESKKHENEFNEAAALREFYKFIQRYFPEIKDKLEQNGAPAELMEQLQHVKNLFDGLKSCSWN
;
A
#
# COMPACT_ATOMS: atom_id res chain seq x y z
N MET A 1 104.08 17.29 5.84
CA MET A 1 104.19 16.11 4.96
C MET A 1 105.45 16.26 4.10
N THR A 2 106.53 15.56 4.44
CA THR A 2 107.78 15.58 3.66
C THR A 2 107.67 14.58 2.50
N LEU A 3 108.18 14.95 1.32
CA LEU A 3 108.16 14.16 0.08
C LEU A 3 108.84 12.77 0.20
N ALA A 4 109.53 12.49 1.31
CA ALA A 4 110.35 11.30 1.50
C ALA A 4 109.58 10.02 1.91
N GLU A 5 108.27 10.07 2.14
CA GLU A 5 107.50 8.92 2.67
C GLU A 5 106.42 8.37 1.72
N LEU A 6 106.22 8.97 0.54
CA LEU A 6 105.22 8.53 -0.44
C LEU A 6 105.91 7.99 -1.70
N SER A 7 105.52 6.79 -2.13
CA SER A 7 106.01 6.17 -3.36
C SER A 7 104.85 5.50 -4.10
N VAL A 8 104.76 5.73 -5.40
CA VAL A 8 103.66 5.26 -6.25
C VAL A 8 104.24 4.47 -7.42
N TRP A 9 103.62 3.35 -7.77
CA TRP A 9 104.00 2.53 -8.92
C TRP A 9 102.77 2.19 -9.77
N GLY A 10 102.94 2.27 -11.09
CA GLY A 10 102.03 1.65 -12.04
C GLY A 10 102.41 0.18 -12.23
N VAL A 11 101.46 -0.73 -12.07
CA VAL A 11 101.71 -2.17 -12.24
C VAL A 11 101.08 -2.63 -13.55
N LYS A 12 101.90 -3.16 -14.45
CA LYS A 12 101.45 -3.71 -15.74
C LYS A 12 102.18 -5.02 -16.02
N GLU A 13 101.42 -6.08 -16.30
CA GLU A 13 101.96 -7.42 -16.60
C GLU A 13 102.97 -7.93 -15.56
N GLY A 14 102.73 -7.61 -14.27
CA GLY A 14 103.58 -8.02 -13.16
C GLY A 14 104.90 -7.24 -13.02
N LYS A 15 105.15 -6.23 -13.86
CA LYS A 15 106.27 -5.30 -13.71
C LYS A 15 105.81 -3.99 -13.07
N GLU A 16 106.59 -3.51 -12.12
CA GLU A 16 106.35 -2.27 -11.39
C GLU A 16 107.13 -1.12 -12.04
N TYR A 17 106.41 -0.06 -12.39
CA TYR A 17 106.98 1.14 -12.98
C TYR A 17 106.86 2.29 -11.98
N PRO A 18 107.98 2.80 -11.43
CA PRO A 18 107.95 3.85 -10.41
C PRO A 18 107.46 5.17 -11.01
N CYS A 19 106.56 5.81 -10.27
CA CYS A 19 106.06 7.15 -10.57
C CYS A 19 106.95 8.17 -9.86
N ILE A 20 107.58 9.04 -10.64
CA ILE A 20 108.46 10.09 -10.14
C ILE A 20 107.58 11.29 -9.80
N MET A 21 107.63 11.76 -8.56
CA MET A 21 106.80 12.86 -8.08
C MET A 21 107.26 14.18 -8.71
N GLU A 22 106.36 14.88 -9.41
CA GLU A 22 106.69 16.11 -10.13
C GLU A 22 106.23 17.37 -9.39
N ALA A 23 105.05 17.34 -8.75
CA ALA A 23 104.52 18.49 -8.04
C ALA A 23 103.69 18.09 -6.82
N LYS A 24 103.76 18.93 -5.78
CA LYS A 24 102.86 18.87 -4.62
C LYS A 24 102.07 20.17 -4.54
N HIS A 25 100.75 20.07 -4.61
CA HIS A 25 99.84 21.19 -4.36
C HIS A 25 99.14 20.98 -3.04
N ASN A 26 99.25 21.97 -2.14
CA ASN A 26 98.59 21.93 -0.85
C ASN A 26 97.36 22.85 -0.89
N ASN A 27 96.19 22.29 -0.63
CA ASN A 27 94.99 23.05 -0.33
C ASN A 27 94.60 22.71 1.12
N ASN A 28 94.10 23.67 1.90
CA ASN A 28 94.06 23.65 3.37
C ASN A 28 93.45 22.39 4.05
N GLU A 29 92.82 21.48 3.31
CA GLU A 29 92.27 20.21 3.81
C GLU A 29 92.77 18.95 3.07
N THR A 30 93.44 19.06 1.91
CA THR A 30 93.94 17.89 1.15
C THR A 30 95.23 18.20 0.37
N ASP A 31 96.23 17.34 0.55
CA ASP A 31 97.48 17.38 -0.20
C ASP A 31 97.32 16.61 -1.53
N PHE A 32 97.47 17.30 -2.66
CA PHE A 32 97.47 16.70 -3.99
C PHE A 32 98.89 16.46 -4.48
N PHE A 33 99.16 15.24 -4.91
CA PHE A 33 100.45 14.84 -5.43
C PHE A 33 100.32 14.43 -6.90
N ILE A 34 101.13 15.05 -7.75
CA ILE A 34 101.22 14.71 -9.16
C ILE A 34 102.55 13.99 -9.37
N CYS A 35 102.50 12.83 -10.00
CA CYS A 35 103.68 12.04 -10.34
C CYS A 35 103.57 11.56 -11.79
N GLU A 36 104.71 11.45 -12.45
CA GLU A 36 104.82 10.96 -13.82
C GLU A 36 105.71 9.72 -13.88
N ILE A 37 105.25 8.68 -14.57
CA ILE A 37 106.02 7.46 -14.81
C ILE A 37 106.85 7.69 -16.09
N GLN A 38 108.12 8.05 -15.92
CA GLN A 38 109.01 8.36 -17.05
C GLN A 38 109.53 7.10 -17.74
N ARG A 39 109.56 7.14 -19.09
CA ARG A 39 110.04 6.08 -20.03
C ARG A 39 109.13 4.85 -20.21
N THR A 40 107.89 5.05 -20.67
CA THR A 40 107.07 3.97 -21.25
C THR A 40 106.28 4.43 -22.47
N THR A 41 106.22 3.61 -23.53
CA THR A 41 105.44 3.85 -24.77
C THR A 41 103.94 3.53 -24.63
N SER A 42 103.45 3.29 -23.41
CA SER A 42 102.08 2.88 -23.14
C SER A 42 101.54 3.66 -21.93
N ALA A 43 100.38 4.31 -22.10
CA ALA A 43 99.80 5.24 -21.13
C ALA A 43 98.74 4.63 -20.20
N ILE A 44 98.53 3.30 -20.18
CA ILE A 44 97.43 2.66 -19.44
C ILE A 44 97.96 1.59 -18.48
N PHE A 45 97.75 1.82 -17.18
CA PHE A 45 98.08 0.90 -16.09
C PHE A 45 96.77 0.39 -15.44
N PRO A 46 96.49 -0.92 -15.44
CA PRO A 46 95.25 -1.48 -14.88
C PRO A 46 95.22 -1.51 -13.35
N GLN A 47 96.39 -1.38 -12.71
CA GLN A 47 96.55 -1.39 -11.26
C GLN A 47 97.57 -0.31 -10.86
N LEU A 48 97.25 0.42 -9.80
CA LEU A 48 98.14 1.40 -9.16
C LEU A 48 98.47 0.95 -7.74
N LEU A 49 99.75 0.91 -7.40
CA LEU A 49 100.26 0.57 -6.07
C LEU A 49 100.79 1.83 -5.40
N ILE A 50 100.29 2.16 -4.21
CA ILE A 50 100.66 3.36 -3.47
C ILE A 50 101.18 2.93 -2.10
N LYS A 51 102.43 3.30 -1.78
CA LYS A 51 103.03 3.12 -0.46
C LYS A 51 103.17 4.47 0.24
N TYR A 52 102.66 4.55 1.45
CA TYR A 52 102.81 5.70 2.33
C TYR A 52 103.22 5.23 3.73
N GLY A 53 104.44 5.59 4.15
CA GLY A 53 105.05 5.02 5.36
C GLY A 53 105.09 3.49 5.31
N ASP A 54 104.50 2.84 6.32
CA ASP A 54 104.43 1.37 6.42
C ASP A 54 103.17 0.75 5.77
N LYS A 55 102.31 1.55 5.12
CA LYS A 55 101.07 1.05 4.48
C LYS A 55 101.19 1.02 2.96
N MET A 56 100.76 -0.07 2.34
CA MET A 56 100.58 -0.21 0.89
C MET A 56 99.10 -0.39 0.53
N VAL A 57 98.64 0.30 -0.50
CA VAL A 57 97.27 0.26 -1.03
C VAL A 57 97.31 0.03 -2.53
N THR A 58 96.51 -0.91 -3.02
CA THR A 58 96.36 -1.21 -4.45
C THR A 58 94.99 -0.78 -4.95
N LEU A 59 94.95 0.00 -6.02
CA LEU A 59 93.72 0.44 -6.67
C LEU A 59 93.55 -0.27 -8.01
N ASN A 60 92.45 -1.00 -8.17
CA ASN A 60 92.09 -1.73 -9.39
C ASN A 60 90.90 -1.06 -10.08
N GLY A 61 90.96 -0.84 -11.40
CA GLY A 61 89.82 -0.31 -12.15
C GLY A 61 88.74 -1.36 -12.40
N THR A 62 87.55 -1.23 -11.81
CA THR A 62 86.42 -2.15 -12.05
C THR A 62 85.25 -1.52 -12.81
N SER A 63 84.74 -2.31 -13.76
CA SER A 63 83.88 -1.98 -14.90
C SER A 63 82.37 -2.12 -14.61
N SER A 64 81.55 -1.19 -15.13
CA SER A 64 80.11 -0.98 -14.83
C SER A 64 79.12 -1.95 -15.51
N TYR A 65 79.57 -2.98 -16.24
CA TYR A 65 78.68 -3.82 -17.07
C TYR A 65 77.88 -4.91 -16.31
N LEU A 66 78.29 -5.27 -15.09
CA LEU A 66 77.70 -6.40 -14.34
C LEU A 66 76.31 -6.06 -13.75
N TYR A 67 76.10 -4.81 -13.32
CA TYR A 67 74.82 -4.35 -12.76
C TYR A 67 73.72 -4.23 -13.84
N LEU A 68 74.10 -3.91 -15.08
CA LEU A 68 73.17 -3.72 -16.20
C LEU A 68 72.59 -5.06 -16.70
N LEU A 69 73.41 -6.12 -16.70
CA LEU A 69 73.01 -7.49 -17.03
C LEU A 69 72.08 -8.09 -15.98
N LEU A 70 72.31 -7.80 -14.69
CA LEU A 70 71.46 -8.25 -13.59
C LEU A 70 70.07 -7.60 -13.64
N ALA A 71 70.01 -6.31 -13.98
CA ALA A 71 68.74 -5.60 -14.15
C ALA A 71 67.89 -6.15 -15.31
N LEU A 72 68.52 -6.51 -16.44
CA LEU A 72 67.85 -7.10 -17.60
C LEU A 72 67.22 -8.47 -17.33
N LEU A 73 67.81 -9.28 -16.43
CA LEU A 73 67.25 -10.58 -16.03
C LEU A 73 66.13 -10.46 -14.99
N LEU A 74 66.15 -9.43 -14.14
CA LEU A 74 65.13 -9.25 -13.09
C LEU A 74 63.79 -8.75 -13.64
N ILE A 75 63.78 -7.97 -14.72
CA ILE A 75 62.55 -7.44 -15.35
C ILE A 75 61.58 -8.57 -15.79
N PRO A 76 61.98 -9.59 -16.57
CA PRO A 76 61.08 -10.68 -16.95
C PRO A 76 60.64 -11.53 -15.74
N CYS A 77 61.48 -11.71 -14.71
CA CYS A 77 61.08 -12.40 -13.48
C CYS A 77 59.98 -11.63 -12.71
N ILE A 78 60.08 -10.30 -12.62
CA ILE A 78 59.05 -9.45 -12.01
C ILE A 78 57.76 -9.52 -12.82
N ILE A 79 57.83 -9.45 -14.16
CA ILE A 79 56.64 -9.56 -15.02
C ILE A 79 55.94 -10.91 -14.82
N VAL A 80 56.68 -12.02 -14.78
CA VAL A 80 56.12 -13.35 -14.52
C VAL A 80 55.49 -13.43 -13.13
N ALA A 81 56.15 -12.89 -12.10
CA ALA A 81 55.59 -12.85 -10.74
C ALA A 81 54.29 -12.03 -10.65
N VAL A 82 54.24 -10.87 -11.32
CA VAL A 82 53.04 -10.02 -11.40
C VAL A 82 51.93 -10.74 -12.15
N VAL A 83 52.21 -11.42 -13.26
CA VAL A 83 51.21 -12.20 -14.02
C VAL A 83 50.69 -13.38 -13.18
N ILE A 84 51.55 -14.08 -12.44
CA ILE A 84 51.14 -15.17 -11.55
C ILE A 84 50.29 -14.62 -10.40
N PHE A 85 50.66 -13.48 -9.81
CA PHE A 85 49.88 -12.83 -8.75
C PHE A 85 48.52 -12.36 -9.28
N TYR A 86 48.47 -11.70 -10.44
CA TYR A 86 47.21 -11.29 -11.07
C TYR A 86 46.34 -12.49 -11.43
N ARG A 87 46.90 -13.55 -12.03
CA ARG A 87 46.15 -14.78 -12.31
C ARG A 87 45.65 -15.46 -11.03
N SER A 88 46.45 -15.48 -9.97
CA SER A 88 46.05 -16.04 -8.68
C SER A 88 44.93 -15.23 -8.04
N GLN A 89 45.03 -13.90 -8.04
CA GLN A 89 43.98 -13.01 -7.54
C GLN A 89 42.70 -13.11 -8.38
N GLN A 90 42.83 -13.13 -9.70
CA GLN A 90 41.70 -13.31 -10.61
C GLN A 90 41.04 -14.68 -10.40
N ASN A 91 41.80 -15.75 -10.27
CA ASN A 91 41.25 -17.09 -9.99
C ASN A 91 40.55 -17.14 -8.62
N LYS A 92 41.10 -16.49 -7.59
CA LYS A 92 40.45 -16.36 -6.28
C LYS A 92 39.15 -15.56 -6.36
N LEU A 93 39.13 -14.47 -7.12
CA LEU A 93 37.94 -13.65 -7.35
C LEU A 93 36.88 -14.44 -8.12
N THR A 94 37.26 -15.12 -9.20
CA THR A 94 36.36 -15.98 -9.99
C THR A 94 35.81 -17.12 -9.13
N ALA A 95 36.62 -17.76 -8.29
CA ALA A 95 36.16 -18.81 -7.38
C ALA A 95 35.16 -18.28 -6.33
N ARG A 96 35.42 -17.09 -5.76
CA ARG A 96 34.46 -16.42 -4.86
C ARG A 96 33.16 -16.08 -5.57
N MET A 97 33.24 -15.57 -6.80
CA MET A 97 32.08 -15.19 -7.60
C MET A 97 31.26 -16.41 -8.02
N ASN A 98 31.91 -17.53 -8.39
CA ASN A 98 31.25 -18.79 -8.69
C ASN A 98 30.55 -19.36 -7.45
N LYS A 99 31.20 -19.34 -6.29
CA LYS A 99 30.58 -19.79 -5.04
C LYS A 99 29.35 -18.93 -4.68
N HIS A 100 29.44 -17.61 -4.78
CA HIS A 100 28.28 -16.73 -4.60
C HIS A 100 27.17 -17.02 -5.61
N MET A 101 27.51 -17.35 -6.86
CA MET A 101 26.54 -17.73 -7.88
C MET A 101 25.85 -19.07 -7.56
N GLU A 102 26.60 -20.06 -7.08
CA GLU A 102 26.06 -21.35 -6.64
C GLU A 102 25.15 -21.21 -5.42
N ASP A 103 25.57 -20.44 -4.41
CA ASP A 103 24.76 -20.14 -3.22
C ASP A 103 23.47 -19.41 -3.60
N LEU A 104 23.54 -18.44 -4.53
CA LEU A 104 22.36 -17.75 -5.07
C LEU A 104 21.44 -18.69 -5.87
N GLU A 105 21.99 -19.58 -6.70
CA GLU A 105 21.20 -20.55 -7.44
C GLU A 105 20.47 -21.51 -6.50
N LEU A 106 21.15 -21.98 -5.44
CA LEU A 106 20.57 -22.82 -4.40
C LEU A 106 19.45 -22.10 -3.66
N ASP A 107 19.66 -20.83 -3.27
CA ASP A 107 18.62 -19.99 -2.64
C ASP A 107 17.40 -19.87 -3.55
N ILE A 108 17.58 -19.48 -4.83
CA ILE A 108 16.48 -19.34 -5.80
C ILE A 108 15.75 -20.68 -5.99
N ARG A 109 16.49 -21.78 -6.09
CA ARG A 109 15.90 -23.11 -6.24
C ARG A 109 15.10 -23.51 -5.00
N ASN A 110 15.59 -23.20 -3.81
CA ASN A 110 14.90 -23.45 -2.56
C ASN A 110 13.65 -22.57 -2.43
N ASP A 111 13.71 -21.30 -2.80
CA ASP A 111 12.57 -20.38 -2.80
C ASP A 111 11.48 -20.82 -3.76
N ILE A 112 11.85 -21.23 -4.98
CA ILE A 112 10.90 -21.79 -5.96
C ILE A 112 10.29 -23.09 -5.42
N ARG A 113 11.11 -23.98 -4.86
CA ARG A 113 10.65 -25.24 -4.29
C ARG A 113 9.72 -25.01 -3.11
N GLN A 114 10.07 -24.09 -2.21
CA GLN A 114 9.26 -23.76 -1.04
C GLN A 114 7.95 -23.09 -1.47
N GLY A 115 7.99 -22.14 -2.40
CA GLY A 115 6.78 -21.54 -2.97
C GLY A 115 5.86 -22.58 -3.63
N PHE A 116 6.42 -23.61 -4.26
CA PHE A 116 5.64 -24.72 -4.81
C PHE A 116 5.08 -25.65 -3.72
N ILE A 117 5.85 -25.96 -2.69
CA ILE A 117 5.38 -26.74 -1.53
C ILE A 117 4.24 -25.99 -0.85
N ASP A 118 4.41 -24.70 -0.57
CA ASP A 118 3.38 -23.86 0.03
C ASP A 118 2.11 -23.91 -0.81
N LEU A 119 2.21 -23.72 -2.13
CA LEU A 119 1.06 -23.79 -3.04
C LEU A 119 0.33 -25.14 -3.01
N GLN A 120 1.05 -26.26 -2.84
CA GLN A 120 0.45 -27.60 -2.77
C GLN A 120 -0.06 -28.00 -1.39
N THR A 121 0.52 -27.41 -0.34
CA THR A 121 0.26 -27.78 1.07
C THR A 121 -0.53 -26.72 1.81
N GLU A 122 -0.91 -25.62 1.15
CA GLU A 122 -1.78 -24.57 1.66
C GLU A 122 -3.10 -25.19 2.12
N LYS A 123 -3.22 -25.45 3.42
CA LYS A 123 -4.46 -25.92 4.03
C LYS A 123 -5.42 -24.75 4.13
N VAL A 124 -6.71 -25.02 3.87
CA VAL A 124 -7.80 -24.09 4.12
C VAL A 124 -8.11 -24.07 5.63
N ASP A 125 -7.10 -23.75 6.45
CA ASP A 125 -7.27 -23.53 7.90
C ASP A 125 -7.77 -22.08 8.18
N LEU A 126 -8.33 -21.42 7.16
CA LEU A 126 -8.92 -20.07 7.24
C LEU A 126 -10.38 -20.22 7.71
N MET A 127 -10.61 -19.90 8.98
CA MET A 127 -11.89 -19.82 9.72
C MET A 127 -13.03 -20.82 9.40
N GLU A 128 -13.37 -21.66 10.40
CA GLU A 128 -14.63 -22.43 10.44
C GLU A 128 -15.78 -21.73 11.21
N ASN A 129 -15.50 -20.72 12.06
CA ASN A 129 -16.54 -20.01 12.82
C ASN A 129 -16.23 -18.51 12.94
N VAL A 130 -16.83 -17.70 12.06
CA VAL A 130 -16.96 -16.26 12.32
C VAL A 130 -18.03 -16.09 13.39
N GLY A 131 -17.70 -15.45 14.51
CA GLY A 131 -18.68 -15.10 15.54
C GLY A 131 -19.70 -14.08 15.03
N THR A 132 -20.16 -13.16 15.88
CA THR A 132 -21.08 -12.10 15.44
C THR A 132 -20.36 -11.16 14.45
N ILE A 133 -20.90 -11.04 13.23
CA ILE A 133 -20.39 -10.11 12.22
C ILE A 133 -20.65 -8.67 12.68
N PRO A 134 -19.64 -7.80 12.73
CA PRO A 134 -19.77 -6.43 13.24
C PRO A 134 -20.38 -5.50 12.19
N PHE A 135 -21.62 -5.74 11.77
CA PHE A 135 -22.34 -4.84 10.87
C PHE A 135 -22.53 -3.46 11.49
N LEU A 136 -22.32 -2.41 10.68
CA LEU A 136 -22.72 -1.06 11.02
C LEU A 136 -24.25 -0.94 10.97
N ASP A 137 -24.77 -0.09 11.86
CA ASP A 137 -26.16 0.36 11.78
C ASP A 137 -26.43 1.03 10.43
N TYR A 138 -27.67 0.95 9.97
CA TYR A 138 -28.10 1.49 8.69
C TYR A 138 -27.70 2.96 8.49
N LYS A 139 -27.89 3.80 9.52
CA LYS A 139 -27.53 5.23 9.47
C LYS A 139 -26.06 5.48 9.20
N HIS A 140 -25.17 4.64 9.74
CA HIS A 140 -23.73 4.76 9.53
C HIS A 140 -23.33 4.22 8.16
N PHE A 141 -23.90 3.09 7.74
CA PHE A 141 -23.74 2.53 6.40
C PHE A 141 -24.14 3.54 5.31
N ALA A 142 -25.36 4.07 5.42
CA ALA A 142 -25.92 5.02 4.46
C ALA A 142 -25.10 6.31 4.42
N SER A 143 -24.76 6.87 5.59
CA SER A 143 -23.96 8.10 5.67
C SER A 143 -22.56 7.95 5.06
N ARG A 144 -21.87 6.81 5.28
CA ARG A 144 -20.56 6.53 4.65
C ARG A 144 -20.65 6.42 3.13
N ILE A 145 -21.78 5.96 2.59
CA ILE A 145 -22.01 5.92 1.14
C ILE A 145 -22.41 7.28 0.58
N PHE A 146 -23.26 8.02 1.28
CA PHE A 146 -23.76 9.33 0.85
C PHE A 146 -22.62 10.37 0.86
N PHE A 147 -21.79 10.37 1.91
CA PHE A 147 -20.75 11.36 2.14
C PHE A 147 -19.37 10.73 2.45
N PRO A 148 -18.78 9.95 1.52
CA PRO A 148 -17.54 9.20 1.78
C PRO A 148 -16.32 10.09 2.07
N GLU A 149 -16.32 11.34 1.60
CA GLU A 149 -15.21 12.28 1.74
C GLU A 149 -15.39 13.29 2.90
N SER A 150 -16.52 13.25 3.62
CA SER A 150 -16.84 14.31 4.59
C SER A 150 -17.45 13.77 5.87
N GLU A 151 -16.59 13.65 6.88
CA GLU A 151 -17.00 13.32 8.25
C GLU A 151 -17.96 14.37 8.83
N SER A 152 -17.78 15.65 8.47
CA SER A 152 -18.68 16.72 8.91
C SER A 152 -20.11 16.54 8.39
N PHE A 153 -20.31 16.21 7.10
CA PHE A 153 -21.65 15.93 6.56
C PHE A 153 -22.25 14.65 7.14
N MET A 154 -21.44 13.61 7.37
CA MET A 154 -21.89 12.38 8.04
C MET A 154 -22.43 12.69 9.45
N ALA A 155 -21.66 13.39 10.27
CA ALA A 155 -22.06 13.74 11.63
C ALA A 155 -23.29 14.67 11.66
N LEU A 156 -23.41 15.58 10.70
CA LEU A 156 -24.50 16.56 10.62
C LEU A 156 -25.84 15.93 10.21
N CYS A 157 -25.81 14.87 9.39
CA CYS A 157 -27.01 14.21 8.88
C CYS A 157 -27.48 13.04 9.74
N ILE A 158 -26.67 12.52 10.67
CA ILE A 158 -27.05 11.44 11.58
C ILE A 158 -27.78 12.02 12.80
N LYS A 159 -28.88 11.38 13.22
CA LYS A 159 -29.48 11.62 14.54
C LYS A 159 -28.84 10.66 15.56
N ASP A 160 -28.05 11.20 16.48
CA ASP A 160 -27.57 10.42 17.63
C ASP A 160 -28.53 10.51 18.81
N ILE A 161 -28.73 9.36 19.46
CA ILE A 161 -29.69 9.12 20.55
C ILE A 161 -29.37 9.96 21.81
N GLY A 162 -28.26 10.70 21.83
CA GLY A 162 -27.79 11.51 22.97
C GLY A 162 -28.09 13.01 22.91
N GLN A 163 -28.51 13.57 21.76
CA GLN A 163 -29.09 14.92 21.76
C GLN A 163 -30.56 14.78 22.10
N ASP A 164 -31.01 15.51 23.12
CA ASP A 164 -32.37 15.53 23.65
C ASP A 164 -33.42 15.18 22.58
N VAL A 165 -34.38 14.35 22.98
CA VAL A 165 -35.61 13.98 22.25
C VAL A 165 -36.51 15.23 22.02
N VAL A 166 -35.93 16.39 21.72
CA VAL A 166 -36.59 17.42 20.95
C VAL A 166 -36.66 16.85 19.55
N LYS A 167 -37.83 16.32 19.17
CA LYS A 167 -38.24 16.27 17.76
C LYS A 167 -37.82 17.61 17.17
N VAL A 168 -36.75 17.64 16.36
CA VAL A 168 -36.34 18.85 15.64
C VAL A 168 -37.49 19.12 14.68
N ARG A 169 -38.50 19.86 15.16
CA ARG A 169 -39.58 20.34 14.33
C ARG A 169 -38.88 21.17 13.27
N LEU A 170 -39.11 20.80 12.01
CA LEU A 170 -38.66 21.59 10.88
C LEU A 170 -39.10 23.04 11.15
N ASP A 171 -38.16 23.98 11.11
CA ASP A 171 -38.51 25.40 11.14
C ASP A 171 -39.36 25.75 9.92
N GLU A 172 -40.04 26.90 9.94
CA GLU A 172 -40.94 27.30 8.86
C GLU A 172 -40.23 27.34 7.49
N GLY A 173 -38.94 27.69 7.47
CA GLY A 173 -38.11 27.67 6.26
C GLY A 173 -37.92 26.25 5.71
N CYS A 174 -37.51 25.31 6.56
CA CYS A 174 -37.33 23.91 6.20
C CYS A 174 -38.65 23.25 5.78
N GLN A 175 -39.78 23.59 6.42
CA GLN A 175 -41.11 23.12 5.99
C GLN A 175 -41.51 23.69 4.62
N GLY A 176 -41.22 24.97 4.36
CA GLY A 176 -41.43 25.58 3.06
C GLY A 176 -40.58 24.92 1.97
N LEU A 177 -39.30 24.69 2.25
CA LEU A 177 -38.40 24.02 1.32
C LEU A 177 -38.80 22.57 1.07
N SER A 178 -39.16 21.82 2.11
CA SER A 178 -39.64 20.44 1.98
C SER A 178 -40.86 20.36 1.05
N ARG A 179 -41.82 21.30 1.16
CA ARG A 179 -42.97 21.40 0.24
C ARG A 179 -42.54 21.71 -1.19
N LEU A 180 -41.59 22.63 -1.40
CA LEU A 180 -41.05 22.90 -2.73
C LEU A 180 -40.40 21.65 -3.34
N LEU A 181 -39.64 20.89 -2.55
CA LEU A 181 -38.99 19.66 -3.02
C LEU A 181 -39.97 18.54 -3.37
N GLN A 182 -41.23 18.62 -2.91
CA GLN A 182 -42.30 17.71 -3.33
C GLN A 182 -42.93 18.09 -4.67
N ASP A 183 -42.64 19.29 -5.21
CA ASP A 183 -43.05 19.68 -6.56
C ASP A 183 -42.04 19.15 -7.60
N GLN A 184 -42.52 18.26 -8.47
CA GLN A 184 -41.68 17.60 -9.47
C GLN A 184 -41.11 18.58 -10.50
N LEU A 185 -41.89 19.59 -10.92
CA LEU A 185 -41.44 20.58 -11.90
C LEU A 185 -40.33 21.44 -11.31
N PHE A 186 -40.48 21.86 -10.05
CA PHE A 186 -39.45 22.58 -9.31
C PHE A 186 -38.15 21.79 -9.24
N LEU A 187 -38.22 20.58 -8.68
CA LEU A 187 -37.03 19.80 -8.36
C LEU A 187 -36.25 19.43 -9.63
N THR A 188 -36.93 18.99 -10.68
CA THR A 188 -36.28 18.64 -11.96
C THR A 188 -35.67 19.86 -12.63
N SER A 189 -36.39 20.99 -12.68
CA SER A 189 -35.88 22.23 -13.26
C SER A 189 -34.66 22.76 -12.48
N MET A 190 -34.71 22.69 -11.16
CA MET A 190 -33.62 23.13 -10.28
C MET A 190 -32.36 22.27 -10.51
N VAL A 191 -32.49 20.94 -10.54
CA VAL A 191 -31.33 20.06 -10.81
C VAL A 191 -30.72 20.37 -12.18
N HIS A 192 -31.53 20.53 -13.22
CA HIS A 192 -31.03 20.88 -14.55
C HIS A 192 -30.36 22.27 -14.59
N ALA A 193 -30.94 23.27 -13.92
CA ALA A 193 -30.36 24.61 -13.83
C ALA A 193 -28.96 24.59 -13.19
N LEU A 194 -28.78 23.79 -12.13
CA LEU A 194 -27.50 23.62 -11.43
C LEU A 194 -26.47 22.89 -12.31
N GLU A 195 -26.87 21.79 -12.96
CA GLU A 195 -25.96 21.00 -13.79
C GLU A 195 -25.48 21.72 -15.05
N GLU A 196 -26.25 22.68 -15.56
CA GLU A 196 -25.87 23.53 -16.69
C GLU A 196 -24.76 24.55 -16.34
N GLN A 197 -24.49 24.77 -15.04
CA GLN A 197 -23.47 25.72 -14.60
C GLN A 197 -22.06 25.12 -14.65
N LYS A 198 -21.14 25.82 -15.32
CA LYS A 198 -19.71 25.43 -15.36
C LYS A 198 -19.04 25.44 -13.99
N SER A 199 -19.54 26.25 -13.07
CA SER A 199 -19.03 26.36 -11.70
C SER A 199 -19.49 25.21 -10.80
N PHE A 200 -20.44 24.39 -11.24
CA PHE A 200 -21.02 23.30 -10.46
C PHE A 200 -20.23 22.00 -10.68
N THR A 201 -19.41 21.65 -9.70
CA THR A 201 -18.42 20.57 -9.82
C THR A 201 -19.04 19.19 -9.65
N VAL A 202 -18.30 18.12 -9.99
CA VAL A 202 -18.71 16.73 -9.72
C VAL A 202 -18.92 16.50 -8.22
N LYS A 203 -18.11 17.13 -7.37
CA LYS A 203 -18.28 17.08 -5.91
C LYS A 203 -19.60 17.71 -5.48
N ASP A 204 -19.94 18.87 -6.03
CA ASP A 204 -21.20 19.56 -5.74
C ASP A 204 -22.41 18.71 -6.16
N LYS A 205 -22.36 18.09 -7.34
CA LYS A 205 -23.39 17.13 -7.83
C LYS A 205 -23.58 15.98 -6.84
N CYS A 206 -22.47 15.41 -6.36
CA CYS A 206 -22.52 14.31 -5.41
C CYS A 206 -23.13 14.70 -4.05
N VAL A 207 -22.76 15.88 -3.54
CA VAL A 207 -23.30 16.42 -2.29
C VAL A 207 -24.79 16.74 -2.45
N LEU A 208 -25.19 17.41 -3.52
CA LEU A 208 -26.58 17.73 -3.82
C LEU A 208 -27.46 16.47 -3.87
N ALA A 209 -27.03 15.44 -4.62
CA ALA A 209 -27.74 14.17 -4.73
C ALA A 209 -27.92 13.50 -3.36
N SER A 210 -26.89 13.57 -2.52
CA SER A 210 -26.88 12.93 -1.20
C SER A 210 -27.74 13.68 -0.19
N LEU A 211 -27.70 15.01 -0.19
CA LEU A 211 -28.62 15.84 0.59
C LEU A 211 -30.08 15.65 0.15
N LEU A 212 -30.33 15.54 -1.16
CA LEU A 212 -31.66 15.24 -1.70
C LEU A 212 -32.16 13.87 -1.24
N THR A 213 -31.28 12.87 -1.25
CA THR A 213 -31.59 11.51 -0.77
C THR A 213 -32.01 11.55 0.69
N VAL A 214 -31.27 12.28 1.54
CA VAL A 214 -31.60 12.42 2.97
C VAL A 214 -32.91 13.20 3.17
N ALA A 215 -33.13 14.29 2.43
CA ALA A 215 -34.33 15.12 2.54
C ALA A 215 -35.62 14.40 2.12
N LEU A 216 -35.51 13.44 1.17
CA LEU A 216 -36.63 12.65 0.66
C LEU A 216 -36.63 11.20 1.17
N HIS A 217 -35.83 10.89 2.19
CA HIS A 217 -35.66 9.52 2.69
C HIS A 217 -36.97 8.92 3.23
N HIS A 218 -37.82 9.76 3.83
CA HIS A 218 -39.15 9.36 4.30
C HIS A 218 -40.16 9.02 3.18
N ASN A 219 -39.86 9.35 1.92
CA ASN A 219 -40.74 9.11 0.78
C ASN A 219 -39.95 8.58 -0.43
N LEU A 220 -39.47 7.34 -0.30
CA LEU A 220 -38.70 6.68 -1.35
C LEU A 220 -39.49 6.46 -2.65
N SER A 221 -40.83 6.38 -2.58
CA SER A 221 -41.68 6.32 -3.78
C SER A 221 -41.50 7.56 -4.65
N TYR A 222 -41.63 8.76 -4.06
CA TYR A 222 -41.44 10.01 -4.78
C TYR A 222 -39.98 10.20 -5.24
N LEU A 223 -39.01 9.86 -4.39
CA LEU A 223 -37.60 9.89 -4.76
C LEU A 223 -37.31 9.03 -6.01
N THR A 224 -37.94 7.86 -6.10
CA THR A 224 -37.81 6.95 -7.25
C THR A 224 -38.39 7.58 -8.52
N GLU A 225 -39.58 8.18 -8.46
CA GLU A 225 -40.21 8.88 -9.59
C GLU A 225 -39.34 10.04 -10.13
N ILE A 226 -38.74 10.82 -9.22
CA ILE A 226 -37.80 11.88 -9.57
C ILE A 226 -36.53 11.32 -10.20
N MET A 227 -35.94 10.28 -9.61
CA MET A 227 -34.75 9.63 -10.15
C MET A 227 -35.01 9.10 -11.58
N GLU A 228 -36.15 8.45 -11.81
CA GLU A 228 -36.53 8.00 -13.15
C GLU A 228 -36.68 9.14 -14.15
N THR A 229 -37.31 10.24 -13.74
CA THR A 229 -37.51 11.41 -14.60
C THR A 229 -36.16 12.01 -15.01
N LEU A 230 -35.25 12.17 -14.06
CA LEU A 230 -33.89 12.66 -14.31
C LEU A 230 -33.06 11.67 -15.14
N LEU A 231 -33.22 10.35 -14.94
CA LEU A 231 -32.55 9.33 -15.75
C LEU A 231 -33.06 9.34 -17.20
N ARG A 232 -34.38 9.50 -17.41
CA ARG A 232 -34.98 9.67 -18.75
C ARG A 232 -34.47 10.94 -19.43
N ALA A 233 -34.31 12.04 -18.68
CA ALA A 233 -33.71 13.24 -19.24
C ALA A 233 -32.25 12.99 -19.65
N LEU A 234 -31.47 12.30 -18.81
CA LEU A 234 -30.07 11.95 -19.09
C LEU A 234 -29.95 11.06 -20.34
N THR A 235 -30.82 10.06 -20.53
CA THR A 235 -30.78 9.19 -21.73
C THR A 235 -31.05 9.96 -23.03
N GLN A 236 -31.84 11.03 -22.98
CA GLN A 236 -32.23 11.84 -24.13
C GLN A 236 -31.24 12.97 -24.46
N GLN A 237 -30.27 13.25 -23.58
CA GLN A 237 -29.29 14.31 -23.81
C GLN A 237 -28.35 14.00 -25.00
N LYS A 238 -28.11 15.02 -25.85
CA LYS A 238 -27.24 14.92 -27.04
C LYS A 238 -25.76 14.61 -26.71
N SER A 239 -25.31 14.94 -25.50
CA SER A 239 -23.96 14.61 -24.99
C SER A 239 -23.73 13.10 -24.87
N ASN A 240 -24.81 12.31 -24.72
CA ASN A 240 -24.77 10.85 -24.64
C ASN A 240 -24.93 10.17 -26.02
N ALA A 241 -24.32 10.77 -27.07
CA ALA A 241 -24.40 10.28 -28.44
C ALA A 241 -23.90 8.83 -28.62
N GLN A 242 -23.10 8.32 -27.67
CA GLN A 242 -22.71 6.91 -27.61
C GLN A 242 -23.44 6.20 -26.46
N PRO A 243 -24.50 5.42 -26.74
CA PRO A 243 -25.28 4.73 -25.70
C PRO A 243 -24.44 3.84 -24.78
N LYS A 244 -23.37 3.22 -25.31
CA LYS A 244 -22.44 2.36 -24.55
C LYS A 244 -21.60 3.11 -23.49
N LEU A 245 -21.62 4.45 -23.46
CA LEU A 245 -20.92 5.25 -22.45
C LEU A 245 -21.83 5.73 -21.31
N MET A 246 -23.15 5.54 -21.42
CA MET A 246 -24.09 5.98 -20.41
C MET A 246 -23.80 5.31 -19.05
N LEU A 247 -23.91 6.07 -17.97
CA LEU A 247 -23.68 5.64 -16.59
C LEU A 247 -22.25 5.14 -16.32
N ARG A 248 -21.27 5.34 -17.22
CA ARG A 248 -19.91 4.83 -17.03
C ARG A 248 -19.11 5.61 -15.98
N ARG A 249 -19.38 6.90 -15.82
CA ARG A 249 -18.72 7.80 -14.86
C ARG A 249 -19.79 8.57 -14.09
N THR A 250 -19.46 9.15 -12.94
CA THR A 250 -20.41 10.02 -12.23
C THR A 250 -20.20 11.45 -12.70
N GLU A 251 -21.00 11.87 -13.67
CA GLU A 251 -20.93 13.20 -14.29
C GLU A 251 -22.20 14.03 -14.05
N SER A 252 -23.25 13.39 -13.52
CA SER A 252 -24.54 13.99 -13.16
C SER A 252 -24.95 13.68 -11.71
N THR A 253 -25.86 14.51 -11.19
CA THR A 253 -26.52 14.37 -9.89
C THR A 253 -27.32 13.07 -9.83
N VAL A 254 -28.04 12.73 -10.91
CA VAL A 254 -28.87 11.53 -10.96
C VAL A 254 -28.06 10.23 -10.89
N GLU A 255 -26.83 10.24 -11.42
CA GLU A 255 -25.93 9.09 -11.32
C GLU A 255 -25.47 8.81 -9.88
N LYS A 256 -25.25 9.85 -9.08
CA LYS A 256 -25.01 9.69 -7.63
C LYS A 256 -26.30 9.34 -6.90
N LEU A 257 -27.43 9.93 -7.28
CA LEU A 257 -28.74 9.61 -6.72
C LEU A 257 -29.07 8.12 -6.89
N LEU A 258 -28.77 7.56 -8.06
CA LEU A 258 -28.90 6.14 -8.35
C LEU A 258 -28.03 5.27 -7.43
N THR A 259 -26.77 5.64 -7.22
CA THR A 259 -25.90 4.93 -6.26
C THR A 259 -26.50 4.93 -4.85
N ASN A 260 -27.02 6.08 -4.41
CA ASN A 260 -27.63 6.21 -3.10
C ASN A 260 -28.91 5.37 -3.00
N TRP A 261 -29.77 5.42 -4.01
CA TRP A 261 -31.00 4.63 -4.11
C TRP A 261 -30.72 3.13 -4.08
N MET A 262 -29.74 2.65 -4.86
CA MET A 262 -29.30 1.24 -4.84
C MET A 262 -28.86 0.83 -3.43
N SER A 263 -28.16 1.71 -2.72
CA SER A 263 -27.66 1.43 -1.38
C SER A 263 -28.78 1.32 -0.35
N ILE A 264 -29.81 2.15 -0.47
CA ILE A 264 -31.02 2.06 0.37
C ILE A 264 -31.72 0.73 0.10
N CYS A 265 -32.10 0.46 -1.15
CA CYS A 265 -32.94 -0.68 -1.47
C CYS A 265 -32.23 -2.04 -1.37
N LEU A 266 -30.90 -2.08 -1.44
CA LEU A 266 -30.12 -3.31 -1.37
C LEU A 266 -29.45 -3.54 -0.01
N TYR A 267 -29.64 -2.65 0.98
CA TYR A 267 -29.05 -2.85 2.31
C TYR A 267 -29.55 -4.15 2.97
N GLY A 268 -30.85 -4.46 2.86
CA GLY A 268 -31.40 -5.72 3.37
C GLY A 268 -30.73 -6.94 2.74
N PHE A 269 -30.66 -6.97 1.41
CA PHE A 269 -29.99 -8.05 0.66
C PHE A 269 -28.49 -8.16 1.00
N LEU A 270 -27.80 -7.02 1.10
CA LEU A 270 -26.41 -6.96 1.53
C LEU A 270 -26.25 -7.58 2.92
N ARG A 271 -27.06 -7.18 3.90
CA ARG A 271 -26.95 -7.67 5.28
C ARG A 271 -27.29 -9.14 5.42
N GLU A 272 -28.30 -9.63 4.69
CA GLU A 272 -28.85 -10.98 4.85
C GLU A 272 -28.15 -12.05 4.00
N SER A 273 -27.63 -11.69 2.82
CA SER A 273 -27.13 -12.68 1.84
C SER A 273 -25.65 -12.52 1.50
N VAL A 274 -25.17 -11.28 1.38
CA VAL A 274 -23.82 -10.99 0.86
C VAL A 274 -22.82 -10.69 1.99
N GLY A 275 -23.28 -10.06 3.07
CA GLY A 275 -22.43 -9.47 4.10
C GLY A 275 -21.58 -10.48 4.84
N GLN A 276 -22.12 -11.66 5.14
CA GLN A 276 -21.33 -12.75 5.73
C GLN A 276 -20.19 -13.18 4.80
N HIS A 277 -20.47 -13.41 3.52
CA HIS A 277 -19.46 -13.81 2.55
C HIS A 277 -18.39 -12.72 2.37
N LEU A 278 -18.80 -11.45 2.35
CA LEU A 278 -17.88 -10.31 2.27
C LEU A 278 -16.96 -10.25 3.49
N PHE A 279 -17.52 -10.36 4.70
CA PHE A 279 -16.76 -10.31 5.95
C PHE A 279 -15.78 -11.48 6.07
N VAL A 280 -16.21 -12.69 5.74
CA VAL A 280 -15.36 -13.88 5.77
C VAL A 280 -14.22 -13.75 4.76
N MET A 281 -14.50 -13.27 3.54
CA MET A 281 -13.48 -13.05 2.51
C MET A 281 -12.44 -12.00 2.94
N VAL A 282 -12.89 -10.88 3.52
CA VAL A 282 -11.99 -9.85 4.07
C VAL A 282 -11.16 -10.41 5.23
N SER A 283 -11.78 -11.16 6.15
CA SER A 283 -11.10 -11.80 7.27
C SER A 283 -10.06 -12.82 6.81
N ALA A 284 -10.39 -13.61 5.79
CA ALA A 284 -9.49 -14.58 5.18
C ALA A 284 -8.28 -13.91 4.53
N LEU A 285 -8.47 -12.77 3.84
CA LEU A 285 -7.36 -11.97 3.30
C LEU A 285 -6.45 -11.45 4.42
N THR A 286 -7.02 -10.82 5.45
CA THR A 286 -6.25 -10.29 6.58
C THR A 286 -5.46 -11.40 7.28
N GLN A 287 -6.08 -12.56 7.52
CA GLN A 287 -5.39 -13.71 8.12
C GLN A 287 -4.30 -14.28 7.20
N GLN A 288 -4.58 -14.42 5.91
CA GLN A 288 -3.60 -14.95 4.95
C GLN A 288 -2.38 -14.03 4.85
N THR A 289 -2.59 -12.72 4.84
CA THR A 289 -1.50 -11.75 4.92
C THR A 289 -0.70 -11.91 6.21
N ALA A 290 -1.37 -12.04 7.37
CA ALA A 290 -0.71 -12.14 8.67
C ALA A 290 0.10 -13.43 8.89
N LYS A 291 -0.07 -14.46 8.05
CA LYS A 291 0.75 -15.68 8.07
C LYS A 291 2.20 -15.46 7.61
N GLY A 292 2.47 -14.39 6.88
CA GLY A 292 3.81 -14.08 6.37
C GLY A 292 4.32 -12.72 6.84
N PRO A 293 5.60 -12.43 6.55
CA PRO A 293 6.22 -11.16 6.92
C PRO A 293 5.50 -9.97 6.28
N VAL A 294 5.30 -8.92 7.08
CA VAL A 294 4.79 -7.62 6.66
C VAL A 294 5.78 -6.56 7.09
N ASP A 295 6.23 -5.72 6.16
CA ASP A 295 7.09 -4.59 6.45
C ASP A 295 6.22 -3.45 7.03
N CYS A 296 6.44 -3.04 8.29
CA CYS A 296 5.58 -2.07 8.96
C CYS A 296 5.83 -0.62 8.53
N VAL A 297 6.89 -0.35 7.76
CA VAL A 297 7.20 0.99 7.23
C VAL A 297 6.51 1.21 5.88
N THR A 298 6.62 0.25 4.97
CA THR A 298 6.04 0.33 3.62
C THR A 298 4.67 -0.34 3.50
N GLY A 299 4.29 -1.19 4.45
CA GLY A 299 3.08 -2.02 4.43
C GLY A 299 3.12 -3.17 3.42
N LYS A 300 4.26 -3.43 2.77
CA LYS A 300 4.42 -4.55 1.83
C LYS A 300 4.43 -5.88 2.57
N ALA A 301 3.79 -6.90 1.99
CA ALA A 301 3.69 -8.22 2.60
C ALA A 301 4.07 -9.34 1.65
N LEU A 302 4.51 -10.47 2.21
CA LEU A 302 4.85 -11.66 1.43
C LEU A 302 3.62 -12.31 0.79
N TYR A 303 2.52 -12.42 1.55
CA TYR A 303 1.24 -12.94 1.07
C TYR A 303 0.28 -11.79 0.76
N THR A 304 0.09 -11.54 -0.53
CA THR A 304 -0.75 -10.48 -1.07
C THR A 304 -1.32 -10.90 -2.42
N LEU A 305 -2.34 -10.20 -2.91
CA LEU A 305 -2.86 -10.36 -4.27
C LEU A 305 -2.28 -9.29 -5.23
N SER A 306 -1.55 -8.31 -4.71
CA SER A 306 -1.08 -7.15 -5.46
C SER A 306 0.44 -7.18 -5.62
N GLU A 307 0.90 -7.09 -6.87
CA GLU A 307 2.33 -7.09 -7.20
C GLU A 307 3.07 -5.86 -6.65
N ASP A 308 2.39 -4.71 -6.57
CA ASP A 308 2.97 -3.47 -6.05
C ASP A 308 3.22 -3.53 -4.53
N TRP A 309 2.41 -4.33 -3.83
CA TRP A 309 2.46 -4.53 -2.38
C TRP A 309 3.21 -5.81 -1.98
N LEU A 310 3.84 -6.49 -2.95
CA LEU A 310 4.59 -7.72 -2.72
C LEU A 310 5.93 -7.42 -2.06
N LEU A 311 6.17 -8.07 -0.91
CA LEU A 311 7.47 -8.05 -0.26
C LEU A 311 8.41 -9.05 -0.94
N TRP A 312 9.08 -8.60 -2.01
CA TRP A 312 10.06 -9.40 -2.76
C TRP A 312 11.43 -9.54 -2.07
N GLN A 313 11.59 -8.95 -0.88
CA GLN A 313 12.83 -9.01 -0.10
C GLN A 313 12.68 -9.83 1.18
N ALA A 314 11.64 -10.66 1.28
CA ALA A 314 11.33 -11.39 2.51
C ALA A 314 12.56 -12.12 3.04
N GLN A 315 12.94 -11.81 4.28
CA GLN A 315 14.00 -12.51 5.00
C GLN A 315 13.49 -13.87 5.48
N ASP A 316 14.41 -14.79 5.79
CA ASP A 316 14.06 -16.04 6.46
C ASP A 316 13.32 -15.75 7.77
N PHE A 317 12.16 -16.37 7.93
CA PHE A 317 11.29 -16.19 9.08
C PHE A 317 10.86 -17.54 9.66
N ILE A 318 10.60 -17.55 10.97
CA ILE A 318 10.14 -18.72 11.71
C ILE A 318 8.81 -18.36 12.36
N SER A 319 7.84 -19.26 12.28
CA SER A 319 6.57 -19.12 13.01
C SER A 319 6.78 -19.48 14.48
N LEU A 320 6.30 -18.62 15.37
CA LEU A 320 6.44 -18.71 16.82
C LEU A 320 5.06 -18.74 17.47
N LYS A 321 4.83 -19.68 18.39
CA LYS A 321 3.68 -19.71 19.30
C LYS A 321 4.07 -19.12 20.63
N LEU A 322 3.57 -17.91 20.90
CA LEU A 322 3.82 -17.18 22.15
C LEU A 322 2.76 -17.55 23.20
N LYS A 323 3.19 -17.68 24.45
CA LYS A 323 2.32 -17.84 25.62
C LYS A 323 2.14 -16.48 26.28
N VAL A 324 1.01 -15.85 26.02
CA VAL A 324 0.77 -14.45 26.39
C VAL A 324 -0.02 -14.38 27.69
N LEU A 325 0.47 -13.57 28.61
CA LEU A 325 -0.01 -13.44 29.98
C LEU A 325 -0.44 -11.99 30.22
N PHE A 326 -1.68 -11.76 30.66
CA PHE A 326 -2.17 -10.41 30.95
C PHE A 326 -2.02 -10.13 32.44
N ALA A 327 -1.33 -9.04 32.80
CA ALA A 327 -1.25 -8.62 34.19
C ALA A 327 -2.60 -8.05 34.64
N VAL A 328 -3.09 -8.50 35.80
CA VAL A 328 -4.35 -8.05 36.41
C VAL A 328 -4.01 -7.31 37.70
N GLY A 329 -4.39 -6.03 37.77
CA GLY A 329 -4.17 -5.18 38.94
C GLY A 329 -2.68 -4.81 39.20
N THR A 330 -2.41 -4.31 40.40
CA THR A 330 -1.08 -3.86 40.86
C THR A 330 -0.25 -4.96 41.50
N ASP A 331 -0.89 -6.06 41.91
CA ASP A 331 -0.31 -7.04 42.84
C ASP A 331 0.40 -8.22 42.13
N GLY A 332 0.62 -8.08 40.82
CA GLY A 332 1.39 -9.05 40.04
C GLY A 332 0.65 -10.33 39.67
N GLU A 333 -0.66 -10.42 39.94
CA GLU A 333 -1.51 -11.51 39.47
C GLU A 333 -1.59 -11.50 37.93
N VAL A 334 -1.63 -12.69 37.35
CA VAL A 334 -1.54 -12.90 35.91
C VAL A 334 -2.68 -13.80 35.46
N SER A 335 -3.28 -13.48 34.31
CA SER A 335 -4.32 -14.30 33.70
C SER A 335 -3.83 -15.69 33.28
N ASP A 336 -4.76 -16.56 32.90
CA ASP A 336 -4.45 -17.73 32.09
C ASP A 336 -3.75 -17.32 30.78
N HIS A 337 -2.91 -18.21 30.26
CA HIS A 337 -2.15 -17.93 29.04
C HIS A 337 -3.05 -17.96 27.79
N LEU A 338 -2.84 -16.96 26.93
CA LEU A 338 -3.37 -16.89 25.58
C LEU A 338 -2.29 -17.32 24.59
N GLU A 339 -2.56 -18.35 23.79
CA GLU A 339 -1.66 -18.72 22.70
C GLU A 339 -1.82 -17.74 21.53
N VAL A 340 -0.72 -17.13 21.08
CA VAL A 340 -0.69 -16.17 19.97
C VAL A 340 0.38 -16.60 18.96
N ASN A 341 0.00 -16.70 17.69
CA ASN A 341 0.94 -16.96 16.61
C ASN A 341 1.60 -15.64 16.17
N ALA A 342 2.93 -15.61 16.11
CA ALA A 342 3.74 -14.49 15.63
C ALA A 342 4.86 -15.02 14.72
N LEU A 343 5.60 -14.12 14.09
CA LEU A 343 6.76 -14.42 13.26
C LEU A 343 8.02 -13.86 13.92
N SER A 344 9.15 -14.53 13.75
CA SER A 344 10.44 -14.05 14.25
C SER A 344 10.79 -12.64 13.74
N CYS A 345 10.32 -12.29 12.55
CA CYS A 345 10.54 -10.98 11.93
C CYS A 345 9.41 -9.97 12.20
N ASP A 346 8.44 -10.26 13.08
CA ASP A 346 7.46 -9.24 13.45
C ASP A 346 8.13 -8.17 14.33
N SER A 347 7.78 -6.90 14.09
CA SER A 347 8.13 -5.80 14.98
C SER A 347 7.37 -5.89 16.30
N VAL A 348 7.87 -5.23 17.35
CA VAL A 348 7.21 -5.22 18.66
C VAL A 348 5.75 -4.75 18.56
N GLU A 349 5.46 -3.77 17.71
CA GLU A 349 4.10 -3.27 17.50
C GLU A 349 3.20 -4.29 16.79
N GLN A 350 3.69 -4.94 15.73
CA GLN A 350 2.94 -6.01 15.06
C GLN A 350 2.60 -7.16 16.03
N VAL A 351 3.48 -7.45 16.98
CA VAL A 351 3.21 -8.43 18.04
C VAL A 351 2.10 -7.93 18.97
N LYS A 352 2.09 -6.64 19.37
CA LYS A 352 0.98 -6.06 20.16
C LYS A 352 -0.35 -6.20 19.41
N GLU A 353 -0.39 -5.85 18.12
CA GLU A 353 -1.60 -5.97 17.28
C GLU A 353 -2.10 -7.42 17.21
N LYS A 354 -1.20 -8.38 16.98
CA LYS A 354 -1.55 -9.82 16.95
C LYS A 354 -2.10 -10.30 18.28
N ILE A 355 -1.52 -9.85 19.41
CA ILE A 355 -2.02 -10.16 20.76
C ILE A 355 -3.43 -9.61 20.96
N LEU A 356 -3.65 -8.32 20.67
CA LEU A 356 -4.94 -7.67 20.88
C LEU A 356 -6.03 -8.22 19.95
N SER A 357 -5.67 -8.52 18.70
CA SER A 357 -6.57 -9.15 17.73
C SER A 357 -6.97 -10.57 18.18
N THR A 358 -6.01 -11.37 18.65
CA THR A 358 -6.27 -12.71 19.18
C THR A 358 -7.11 -12.67 20.46
N PHE A 359 -6.88 -11.68 21.33
CA PHE A 359 -7.70 -11.44 22.52
C PHE A 359 -9.15 -11.13 22.13
N LYS A 360 -9.37 -10.18 21.21
CA LYS A 360 -10.70 -9.82 20.73
C LYS A 360 -11.40 -11.02 20.08
N ALA A 361 -10.69 -11.81 19.30
CA ALA A 361 -11.24 -13.00 18.65
C ALA A 361 -11.64 -14.09 19.66
N LYS A 362 -10.86 -14.30 20.73
CA LYS A 362 -11.15 -15.34 21.74
C LYS A 362 -12.25 -14.92 22.72
N PHE A 363 -12.25 -13.66 23.16
CA PHE A 363 -13.13 -13.20 24.23
C PHE A 363 -14.36 -12.40 23.73
N GLY A 364 -14.36 -11.95 22.47
CA GLY A 364 -15.49 -11.24 21.86
C GLY A 364 -15.56 -9.74 22.17
N PHE A 365 -14.59 -9.18 22.91
CA PHE A 365 -14.50 -7.75 23.22
C PHE A 365 -13.03 -7.29 23.16
N PRO A 366 -12.76 -6.01 22.85
CA PRO A 366 -11.40 -5.48 22.83
C PRO A 366 -10.81 -5.42 24.26
N TYR A 367 -9.50 -5.61 24.37
CA TYR A 367 -8.78 -5.38 25.63
C TYR A 367 -8.89 -3.90 26.04
N ASN A 368 -9.05 -3.61 27.33
CA ASN A 368 -9.29 -2.24 27.84
C ASN A 368 -8.09 -1.27 27.72
N GLY A 369 -6.97 -1.71 27.15
CA GLY A 369 -5.81 -0.86 26.85
C GLY A 369 -5.75 -0.50 25.37
N HIS A 370 -5.59 0.79 25.05
CA HIS A 370 -5.28 1.22 23.69
C HIS A 370 -3.91 0.65 23.27
N LEU A 371 -3.65 0.44 21.97
CA LEU A 371 -2.38 -0.12 21.47
C LEU A 371 -1.14 0.61 22.05
N ARG A 372 -1.25 1.94 22.19
CA ARG A 372 -0.23 2.85 22.76
C ARG A 372 0.05 2.66 24.25
N ASP A 373 -0.94 2.14 24.98
CA ASP A 373 -0.89 1.89 26.41
C ASP A 373 -0.38 0.48 26.73
N VAL A 374 -0.22 -0.38 25.72
CA VAL A 374 0.23 -1.76 25.88
C VAL A 374 1.76 -1.83 25.82
N ARG A 375 2.36 -2.41 26.87
CA ARG A 375 3.78 -2.76 26.92
C ARG A 375 3.94 -4.28 26.98
N LEU A 376 5.00 -4.77 26.36
CA LEU A 376 5.32 -6.20 26.31
C LEU A 376 6.63 -6.45 27.07
N GLU A 377 6.65 -7.50 27.88
CA GLU A 377 7.87 -8.02 28.50
C GLU A 377 8.05 -9.49 28.15
N TYR A 378 9.27 -9.89 27.82
CA TYR A 378 9.65 -11.26 27.50
C TYR A 378 10.44 -11.89 28.66
N GLU A 379 10.05 -13.10 29.06
CA GLU A 379 10.77 -13.85 30.08
C GLU A 379 12.07 -14.47 29.53
N LYS A 380 13.22 -13.93 29.94
CA LYS A 380 14.56 -14.44 29.61
C LYS A 380 15.26 -14.91 30.88
N ASN A 381 15.46 -16.22 31.02
CA ASN A 381 16.13 -16.85 32.16
C ASN A 381 15.49 -16.49 33.53
N GLY A 382 14.16 -16.40 33.60
CA GLY A 382 13.42 -16.05 34.82
C GLY A 382 13.36 -14.55 35.14
N LEU A 383 13.92 -13.69 34.28
CA LEU A 383 13.80 -12.23 34.36
C LEU A 383 12.95 -11.72 33.20
N PHE A 384 12.08 -10.74 33.46
CA PHE A 384 11.31 -10.08 32.42
C PHE A 384 12.10 -8.92 31.82
N VAL A 385 12.26 -8.95 30.49
CA VAL A 385 12.94 -7.92 29.69
C VAL A 385 11.90 -7.19 28.86
N ALA A 386 11.85 -5.87 28.95
CA ALA A 386 10.94 -5.06 28.16
C ALA A 386 11.27 -5.18 26.66
N LEU A 387 10.24 -5.38 25.84
CA LEU A 387 10.35 -5.31 24.39
C LEU A 387 9.96 -3.90 23.94
N GLU A 388 10.93 -3.18 23.41
CA GLU A 388 10.77 -1.81 22.91
C GLU A 388 10.93 -1.79 21.39
N GLU A 389 10.25 -0.85 20.72
CA GLU A 389 10.29 -0.69 19.27
C GLU A 389 11.70 -0.32 18.79
N VAL A 390 12.39 0.53 19.55
CA VAL A 390 13.80 0.89 19.41
C VAL A 390 14.39 1.04 20.81
N ASP A 391 15.57 0.48 21.02
CA ASP A 391 16.32 0.58 22.28
C ASP A 391 17.82 0.84 22.00
N SER A 392 18.64 0.88 23.05
CA SER A 392 20.08 1.11 22.90
C SER A 392 20.82 -0.01 22.14
N SER A 393 20.17 -1.15 21.89
CA SER A 393 20.73 -2.29 21.17
C SER A 393 20.30 -2.34 19.69
N SER A 394 19.39 -1.46 19.26
CA SER A 394 18.90 -1.41 17.88
C SER A 394 20.02 -1.19 16.86
N GLU A 395 19.93 -1.90 15.74
CA GLU A 395 20.88 -1.78 14.64
C GLU A 395 20.68 -0.45 13.89
N VAL A 396 21.78 0.24 13.60
CA VAL A 396 21.77 1.51 12.85
C VAL A 396 22.59 1.35 11.58
N ILE A 397 21.96 1.62 10.43
CA ILE A 397 22.59 1.58 9.11
C ILE A 397 22.56 2.98 8.52
N GLY A 398 23.73 3.60 8.38
CA GLY A 398 23.83 4.99 7.93
C GLY A 398 23.14 5.95 8.90
N GLU A 399 22.06 6.59 8.45
CA GLU A 399 21.23 7.51 9.24
C GLU A 399 19.89 6.89 9.70
N VAL A 400 19.64 5.62 9.36
CA VAL A 400 18.34 4.95 9.58
C VAL A 400 18.48 3.84 10.62
N THR A 401 17.52 3.74 11.53
CA THR A 401 17.51 2.74 12.62
C THR A 401 16.58 1.59 12.29
N MET A 402 17.03 0.35 12.48
CA MET A 402 16.21 -0.84 12.31
C MET A 402 15.26 -1.01 13.49
N LEU A 403 13.98 -1.25 13.20
CA LEU A 403 13.00 -1.58 14.23
C LEU A 403 13.29 -2.95 14.85
N ASN A 404 13.18 -3.03 16.18
CA ASN A 404 13.44 -4.26 16.91
C ASN A 404 12.35 -5.31 16.63
N THR A 405 12.77 -6.55 16.38
CA THR A 405 11.90 -7.70 16.08
C THR A 405 11.99 -8.78 17.16
N LEU A 406 11.12 -9.80 17.12
CA LEU A 406 11.27 -10.96 18.01
C LEU A 406 12.62 -11.68 17.85
N LYS A 407 13.17 -11.70 16.63
CA LYS A 407 14.49 -12.25 16.33
C LYS A 407 15.61 -11.43 16.96
N HIS A 408 15.48 -10.10 17.00
CA HIS A 408 16.42 -9.18 17.68
C HIS A 408 16.61 -9.56 19.15
N TYR A 409 15.51 -9.79 19.86
CA TYR A 409 15.52 -10.21 21.27
C TYR A 409 15.77 -11.72 21.47
N MET A 410 15.95 -12.48 20.38
CA MET A 410 16.13 -13.93 20.36
C MET A 410 15.00 -14.70 21.07
N VAL A 411 13.75 -14.30 20.82
CA VAL A 411 12.56 -14.94 21.40
C VAL A 411 12.35 -16.33 20.77
N PRO A 412 12.35 -17.43 21.55
CA PRO A 412 12.12 -18.78 21.05
C PRO A 412 10.64 -19.12 20.90
N ASP A 413 10.35 -20.23 20.21
CA ASP A 413 9.00 -20.81 20.19
C ASP A 413 8.55 -21.24 21.59
N GLY A 414 7.28 -21.00 21.94
CA GLY A 414 6.73 -21.29 23.26
C GLY A 414 7.08 -20.26 24.35
N ALA A 415 7.72 -19.14 24.00
CA ALA A 415 8.13 -18.09 24.93
C ALA A 415 6.96 -17.44 25.68
N THR A 416 7.20 -17.08 26.94
CA THR A 416 6.25 -16.33 27.77
C THR A 416 6.38 -14.83 27.52
N ILE A 417 5.28 -14.19 27.14
CA ILE A 417 5.19 -12.73 26.97
C ILE A 417 4.17 -12.18 27.96
N LYS A 418 4.54 -11.17 28.74
CA LYS A 418 3.66 -10.47 29.67
C LYS A 418 3.17 -9.17 29.05
N VAL A 419 1.87 -8.93 29.14
CA VAL A 419 1.18 -7.72 28.67
C VAL A 419 0.90 -6.83 29.87
N LEU A 420 1.40 -5.60 29.81
CA LEU A 420 1.24 -4.58 30.85
C LEU A 420 0.48 -3.36 30.31
N SER A 421 -0.35 -2.77 31.16
CA SER A 421 -1.02 -1.49 30.93
C SER A 421 -0.18 -0.34 31.48
N LYS A 422 0.12 0.69 30.67
CA LYS A 422 0.84 1.90 31.10
C LYS A 422 0.13 2.63 32.26
N LYS A 423 -1.19 2.49 32.39
CA LYS A 423 -1.99 3.15 33.43
C LYS A 423 -1.77 2.51 34.81
N ASP A 424 -1.68 1.19 34.84
CA ASP A 424 -1.55 0.41 36.08
C ASP A 424 -0.07 0.19 36.45
N HIS A 425 0.81 0.21 35.44
CA HIS A 425 2.25 0.05 35.57
C HIS A 425 2.93 1.16 34.76
N PRO A 426 3.24 2.33 35.37
CA PRO A 426 3.95 3.40 34.68
C PRO A 426 5.42 3.02 34.41
N PRO A 427 6.04 3.51 33.33
CA PRO A 427 7.44 3.23 33.03
C PRO A 427 8.37 3.92 34.03
N LEU A 428 9.52 3.29 34.32
CA LEU A 428 10.60 3.85 35.15
C LEU A 428 11.41 4.96 34.43
N SER A 429 11.11 5.21 33.16
CA SER A 429 11.79 6.16 32.26
C SER A 429 10.75 6.90 31.39
N PRO A 430 10.94 8.19 31.08
CA PRO A 430 10.13 8.90 30.08
C PRO A 430 10.42 8.32 28.68
N GLN A 431 9.54 7.43 28.22
CA GLN A 431 9.59 6.87 26.88
C GLN A 431 9.26 7.95 25.85
N VAL A 432 9.93 7.91 24.70
CA VAL A 432 9.56 8.70 23.51
C VAL A 432 8.16 8.26 23.06
N ASP A 433 7.33 9.24 22.70
CA ASP A 433 6.00 9.01 22.16
C ASP A 433 6.01 7.99 21.00
N PHE A 434 4.89 7.29 20.83
CA PHE A 434 4.62 6.29 19.80
C PHE A 434 5.33 6.60 18.46
N LEU A 435 6.27 5.76 18.04
CA LEU A 435 7.20 6.10 16.95
C LEU A 435 6.49 6.29 15.61
N LEU A 436 5.36 5.62 15.38
CA LEU A 436 4.56 5.79 14.14
C LEU A 436 3.92 7.18 14.01
N ASP A 437 3.82 7.98 15.07
CA ASP A 437 3.31 9.36 15.01
C ASP A 437 4.42 10.36 14.60
N ASP A 438 5.67 9.92 14.42
CA ASP A 438 6.76 10.74 13.90
C ASP A 438 6.49 11.08 12.42
N GLU A 439 6.31 12.36 12.09
CA GLU A 439 6.06 12.83 10.71
C GLU A 439 7.14 12.37 9.71
N ASN A 440 8.35 12.04 10.20
CA ASN A 440 9.44 11.52 9.38
C ASN A 440 9.80 10.05 9.72
N PHE A 441 8.85 9.24 10.19
CA PHE A 441 9.06 7.84 10.57
C PHE A 441 9.72 7.03 9.44
N SER A 442 9.22 7.13 8.21
CA SER A 442 9.75 6.40 7.06
C SER A 442 11.15 6.84 6.60
N GLY A 443 11.60 8.03 7.00
CA GLY A 443 12.96 8.51 6.74
C GLY A 443 13.96 8.16 7.85
N LYS A 444 13.49 7.84 9.06
CA LYS A 444 14.32 7.55 10.24
C LYS A 444 14.42 6.07 10.58
N TYR A 445 13.42 5.27 10.19
CA TYR A 445 13.32 3.87 10.56
C TYR A 445 13.10 2.97 9.35
N PHE A 446 13.63 1.75 9.44
CA PHE A 446 13.37 0.69 8.47
C PHE A 446 13.08 -0.64 9.18
N HIS A 447 12.46 -1.58 8.48
CA HIS A 447 12.11 -2.90 9.03
C HIS A 447 12.71 -4.04 8.20
N LEU A 448 12.03 -4.46 7.14
CA LEU A 448 12.45 -5.59 6.30
C LEU A 448 13.06 -5.14 4.98
N ILE A 449 12.73 -3.93 4.53
CA ILE A 449 13.27 -3.33 3.31
C ILE A 449 14.36 -2.33 3.70
N ASP A 450 15.55 -2.54 3.15
CA ASP A 450 16.70 -1.64 3.30
C ASP A 450 16.43 -0.31 2.56
N PRO A 451 16.64 0.87 3.18
CA PRO A 451 16.42 2.17 2.57
C PRO A 451 17.35 2.48 1.37
N ASP A 452 18.52 1.85 1.25
CA ASP A 452 19.54 2.20 0.25
C ASP A 452 19.37 1.53 -1.13
N VAL A 453 18.25 0.85 -1.38
CA VAL A 453 18.07 0.01 -2.59
C VAL A 453 17.95 0.84 -3.88
N ASP A 454 17.64 2.15 -3.82
CA ASP A 454 17.55 3.01 -5.01
C ASP A 454 18.82 3.83 -5.32
N GLU A 455 19.64 4.22 -4.34
CA GLU A 455 20.87 5.02 -4.61
C GLU A 455 22.12 4.17 -4.85
N ASP A 456 22.23 2.98 -4.25
CA ASP A 456 23.49 2.22 -4.21
C ASP A 456 23.68 1.21 -5.36
N GLN A 457 22.91 1.34 -6.45
CA GLN A 457 23.07 0.52 -7.66
C GLN A 457 24.47 0.66 -8.31
N SER A 458 25.26 1.66 -7.91
CA SER A 458 26.55 1.98 -8.53
C SER A 458 27.82 1.58 -7.74
N ARG A 459 27.76 1.31 -6.41
CA ARG A 459 29.00 1.26 -5.61
C ARG A 459 29.40 -0.09 -5.01
N ASN A 460 28.51 -1.08 -4.84
CA ASN A 460 28.89 -2.35 -4.19
C ASN A 460 28.31 -3.62 -4.85
N PRO A 461 29.09 -4.34 -5.70
CA PRO A 461 28.61 -5.57 -6.34
C PRO A 461 28.50 -6.79 -5.40
N GLU A 462 29.12 -6.78 -4.21
CA GLU A 462 29.04 -7.91 -3.25
C GLU A 462 27.70 -8.00 -2.50
N ARG A 463 26.92 -6.90 -2.42
CA ARG A 463 25.56 -6.89 -1.85
C ARG A 463 24.45 -7.19 -2.87
N LYS A 464 24.79 -7.47 -4.13
CA LYS A 464 23.83 -7.88 -5.17
C LYS A 464 23.33 -9.30 -4.92
N LYS A 465 22.48 -9.50 -3.90
CA LYS A 465 21.55 -10.62 -3.95
C LYS A 465 20.65 -10.31 -5.16
N LEU A 466 20.74 -11.12 -6.20
CA LEU A 466 19.92 -11.03 -7.43
C LEU A 466 18.47 -11.34 -7.02
N LYS A 467 17.80 -10.39 -6.35
CA LYS A 467 16.43 -10.54 -5.85
C LYS A 467 15.48 -10.29 -7.02
N LEU A 468 15.19 -11.34 -7.77
CA LEU A 468 14.26 -11.32 -8.89
C LEU A 468 12.82 -11.24 -8.36
N LYS A 469 12.13 -10.14 -8.66
CA LYS A 469 10.73 -9.92 -8.29
C LYS A 469 9.83 -11.07 -8.79
N GLU A 470 10.18 -11.68 -9.93
CA GLU A 470 9.43 -12.75 -10.57
C GLU A 470 9.37 -14.04 -9.75
N VAL A 471 10.38 -14.33 -8.92
CA VAL A 471 10.42 -15.55 -8.08
C VAL A 471 9.28 -15.52 -7.05
N HIS A 472 8.94 -14.33 -6.56
CA HIS A 472 7.90 -14.13 -5.56
C HIS A 472 6.48 -14.04 -6.15
N LEU A 473 6.30 -14.01 -7.47
CA LEU A 473 4.97 -14.04 -8.10
C LEU A 473 4.20 -15.33 -7.76
N THR A 474 4.91 -16.42 -7.44
CA THR A 474 4.31 -17.66 -6.94
C THR A 474 3.54 -17.46 -5.63
N LYS A 475 3.93 -16.48 -4.80
CA LYS A 475 3.22 -16.12 -3.55
C LYS A 475 1.91 -15.40 -3.82
N LEU A 476 1.79 -14.64 -4.92
CA LEU A 476 0.51 -14.09 -5.36
C LEU A 476 -0.46 -15.21 -5.72
N LEU A 477 0.03 -16.25 -6.40
CA LEU A 477 -0.76 -17.43 -6.74
C LEU A 477 -1.17 -18.25 -5.50
N SER A 478 -0.24 -18.49 -4.56
CA SER A 478 -0.57 -19.18 -3.29
C SER A 478 -1.62 -18.39 -2.50
N THR A 479 -1.46 -17.07 -2.40
CA THR A 479 -2.46 -16.21 -1.75
C THR A 479 -3.80 -16.26 -2.47
N LYS A 480 -3.82 -16.20 -3.81
CA LYS A 480 -5.05 -16.34 -4.61
C LYS A 480 -5.73 -17.67 -4.34
N VAL A 481 -4.99 -18.78 -4.37
CA VAL A 481 -5.53 -20.13 -4.12
C VAL A 481 -6.12 -20.22 -2.70
N ALA A 482 -5.41 -19.73 -1.69
CA ALA A 482 -5.85 -19.76 -0.30
C ALA A 482 -7.19 -19.06 -0.08
N VAL A 483 -7.42 -17.92 -0.75
CA VAL A 483 -8.64 -17.12 -0.56
C VAL A 483 -9.72 -17.34 -1.63
N HIS A 484 -9.45 -18.18 -2.62
CA HIS A 484 -10.27 -18.28 -3.84
C HIS A 484 -11.72 -18.69 -3.55
N SER A 485 -11.93 -19.68 -2.69
CA SER A 485 -13.27 -20.18 -2.34
C SER A 485 -14.14 -19.08 -1.72
N PHE A 486 -13.57 -18.21 -0.88
CA PHE A 486 -14.28 -17.08 -0.30
C PHE A 486 -14.66 -16.04 -1.36
N VAL A 487 -13.76 -15.78 -2.33
CA VAL A 487 -14.04 -14.89 -3.46
C VAL A 487 -15.17 -15.45 -4.34
N GLU A 488 -15.12 -16.74 -4.68
CA GLU A 488 -16.17 -17.38 -5.46
C GLU A 488 -17.52 -17.34 -4.75
N ASN A 489 -17.55 -17.68 -3.45
CA ASN A 489 -18.78 -17.67 -2.66
C ASN A 489 -19.36 -16.25 -2.56
N LEU A 490 -18.52 -15.24 -2.37
CA LEU A 490 -18.95 -13.85 -2.40
C LEU A 490 -19.54 -13.46 -3.75
N PHE A 491 -18.85 -13.75 -4.85
CA PHE A 491 -19.32 -13.43 -6.20
C PHE A 491 -20.65 -14.12 -6.52
N ARG A 492 -20.76 -15.42 -6.22
CA ARG A 492 -22.00 -16.19 -6.39
C ARG A 492 -23.10 -15.74 -5.44
N SER A 493 -22.80 -15.15 -4.29
CA SER A 493 -23.83 -14.53 -3.42
C SER A 493 -24.37 -13.22 -4.00
N ILE A 494 -23.57 -12.47 -4.78
CA ILE A 494 -23.96 -11.20 -5.39
C ILE A 494 -24.88 -11.42 -6.61
N TRP A 495 -24.50 -12.31 -7.52
CA TRP A 495 -25.30 -12.67 -8.70
C TRP A 495 -26.09 -13.98 -8.53
N GLY A 496 -26.25 -14.42 -7.28
CA GLY A 496 -27.07 -15.56 -6.91
C GLY A 496 -28.54 -15.18 -6.78
N THR A 497 -29.41 -16.20 -6.73
CA THR A 497 -30.80 -16.02 -6.34
C THR A 497 -30.93 -16.09 -4.83
N THR A 498 -31.89 -15.34 -4.26
CA THR A 498 -32.24 -15.52 -2.84
C THR A 498 -32.66 -16.98 -2.58
N PRO A 499 -32.69 -17.46 -1.33
CA PRO A 499 -33.16 -18.82 -1.01
C PRO A 499 -34.56 -19.16 -1.56
N GLN A 500 -35.35 -18.14 -1.89
CA GLN A 500 -36.69 -18.24 -2.49
C GLN A 500 -36.67 -18.24 -4.03
N GLY A 501 -35.50 -18.25 -4.66
CA GLY A 501 -35.33 -18.20 -6.11
C GLY A 501 -35.64 -16.85 -6.75
N ARG A 502 -35.80 -15.78 -5.96
CA ARG A 502 -36.18 -14.44 -6.44
C ARG A 502 -35.01 -13.47 -6.40
N THR A 503 -34.96 -12.57 -7.38
CA THR A 503 -34.01 -11.44 -7.39
C THR A 503 -34.53 -10.34 -6.45
N PRO A 504 -33.65 -9.57 -5.78
CA PRO A 504 -34.08 -8.36 -5.06
C PRO A 504 -34.98 -7.45 -5.92
N GLN A 505 -36.09 -6.99 -5.34
CA GLN A 505 -37.13 -6.27 -6.08
C GLN A 505 -36.58 -5.03 -6.79
N ALA A 506 -35.70 -4.28 -6.14
CA ALA A 506 -35.08 -3.09 -6.72
C ALA A 506 -34.22 -3.38 -7.96
N ILE A 507 -33.51 -4.53 -8.00
CA ILE A 507 -32.73 -4.92 -9.18
C ILE A 507 -33.65 -5.25 -10.34
N LYS A 508 -34.69 -6.06 -10.09
CA LYS A 508 -35.66 -6.44 -11.12
C LYS A 508 -36.37 -5.20 -11.67
N TYR A 509 -36.89 -4.34 -10.79
CA TYR A 509 -37.56 -3.10 -11.17
C TYR A 509 -36.66 -2.20 -12.01
N PHE A 510 -35.43 -1.95 -11.55
CA PHE A 510 -34.52 -1.04 -12.23
C PHE A 510 -34.03 -1.60 -13.58
N PHE A 511 -33.82 -2.92 -13.69
CA PHE A 511 -33.44 -3.53 -14.96
C PHE A 511 -34.58 -3.51 -15.97
N ASP A 512 -35.82 -3.74 -15.55
CA ASP A 512 -37.00 -3.59 -16.41
C ASP A 512 -37.18 -2.13 -16.87
N PHE A 513 -36.87 -1.16 -15.99
CA PHE A 513 -36.84 0.25 -16.36
C PHE A 513 -35.80 0.52 -17.46
N LEU A 514 -34.57 0.00 -17.33
CA LEU A 514 -33.54 0.16 -18.37
C LEU A 514 -33.93 -0.49 -19.69
N ASP A 515 -34.54 -1.67 -19.65
CA ASP A 515 -35.02 -2.38 -20.84
C ASP A 515 -36.11 -1.55 -21.54
N THR A 516 -37.06 -1.01 -20.78
CA THR A 516 -38.09 -0.10 -21.29
C THR A 516 -37.50 1.19 -21.89
N GLN A 517 -36.46 1.75 -21.28
CA GLN A 517 -35.78 2.94 -21.83
C GLN A 517 -35.07 2.64 -23.15
N ALA A 518 -34.41 1.49 -23.27
CA ALA A 518 -33.77 1.08 -24.50
C ALA A 518 -34.79 0.86 -25.62
N ASP A 519 -35.93 0.23 -25.32
CA ASP A 519 -37.04 0.04 -26.26
C ASP A 519 -37.60 1.38 -26.75
N ASN A 520 -37.84 2.34 -25.84
CA ASN A 520 -38.30 3.69 -26.19
C ASN A 520 -37.31 4.43 -27.10
N MET A 521 -36.01 4.21 -26.89
CA MET A 521 -34.94 4.76 -27.73
C MET A 521 -34.68 3.94 -29.01
N LYS A 522 -35.43 2.84 -29.22
CA LYS A 522 -35.27 1.89 -30.33
C LYS A 522 -33.86 1.28 -30.41
N ILE A 523 -33.24 1.04 -29.27
CA ILE A 523 -31.95 0.38 -29.17
C ILE A 523 -32.17 -1.14 -29.23
N THR A 524 -31.67 -1.78 -30.29
CA THR A 524 -31.81 -3.23 -30.49
C THR A 524 -30.55 -4.03 -30.16
N ASP A 525 -29.44 -3.34 -29.84
CA ASP A 525 -28.16 -3.98 -29.50
C ASP A 525 -28.16 -4.47 -28.03
N PRO A 526 -28.15 -5.79 -27.77
CA PRO A 526 -28.18 -6.33 -26.41
C PRO A 526 -26.92 -5.97 -25.61
N ASP A 527 -25.79 -5.65 -26.27
CA ASP A 527 -24.58 -5.21 -25.59
C ASP A 527 -24.81 -3.88 -24.86
N VAL A 528 -25.64 -2.99 -25.40
CA VAL A 528 -25.94 -1.70 -24.77
C VAL A 528 -26.66 -1.91 -23.46
N LEU A 529 -27.67 -2.79 -23.45
CA LEU A 529 -28.42 -3.16 -22.24
C LEU A 529 -27.52 -3.81 -21.20
N HIS A 530 -26.66 -4.74 -21.61
CA HIS A 530 -25.68 -5.36 -20.73
C HIS A 530 -24.75 -4.30 -20.09
N ILE A 531 -24.28 -3.34 -20.87
CA ILE A 531 -23.42 -2.25 -20.39
C ILE A 531 -24.18 -1.34 -19.42
N TRP A 532 -25.43 -0.96 -19.71
CA TRP A 532 -26.24 -0.14 -18.81
C TRP A 532 -26.49 -0.83 -17.48
N LYS A 533 -26.85 -2.13 -17.49
CA LYS A 533 -27.02 -2.95 -16.28
C LYS A 533 -25.73 -3.03 -15.48
N THR A 534 -24.60 -3.23 -16.15
CA THR A 534 -23.26 -3.29 -15.52
C THR A 534 -22.82 -1.95 -14.92
N ASN A 535 -23.05 -0.85 -15.63
CA ASN A 535 -22.67 0.50 -15.22
C ASN A 535 -23.58 1.05 -14.11
N SER A 536 -24.81 0.56 -13.98
CA SER A 536 -25.78 1.05 -13.00
C SER A 536 -25.71 0.34 -11.66
N LEU A 537 -25.47 -0.98 -11.64
CA LEU A 537 -25.50 -1.78 -10.41
C LEU A 537 -24.10 -2.29 -10.00
N PRO A 538 -23.45 -3.24 -10.72
CA PRO A 538 -22.12 -3.71 -10.35
C PRO A 538 -21.09 -2.60 -10.15
N LEU A 539 -20.97 -1.69 -11.12
CA LEU A 539 -19.96 -0.63 -11.09
C LEU A 539 -20.20 0.41 -9.99
N ARG A 540 -21.46 0.73 -9.69
CA ARG A 540 -21.80 1.86 -8.79
C ARG A 540 -22.02 1.43 -7.36
N PHE A 541 -22.61 0.25 -7.15
CA PHE A 541 -22.93 -0.27 -5.84
C PHE A 541 -21.92 -1.33 -5.41
N TRP A 542 -21.85 -2.47 -6.12
CA TRP A 542 -21.05 -3.61 -5.67
C TRP A 542 -19.55 -3.32 -5.62
N VAL A 543 -18.99 -2.64 -6.64
CA VAL A 543 -17.59 -2.19 -6.61
C VAL A 543 -17.32 -1.29 -5.42
N ASN A 544 -18.25 -0.40 -5.05
CA ASN A 544 -18.07 0.49 -3.92
C ASN A 544 -18.04 -0.29 -2.60
N ILE A 545 -18.92 -1.28 -2.43
CA ILE A 545 -18.96 -2.17 -1.26
C ILE A 545 -17.72 -3.06 -1.18
N LEU A 546 -17.31 -3.66 -2.30
CA LEU A 546 -16.13 -4.55 -2.38
C LEU A 546 -14.83 -3.82 -2.05
N LYS A 547 -14.67 -2.58 -2.53
CA LYS A 547 -13.50 -1.77 -2.24
C LYS A 547 -13.51 -1.17 -0.83
N ASN A 548 -14.70 -0.98 -0.25
CA ASN A 548 -14.86 -0.28 1.02
C ASN A 548 -15.68 -1.10 2.02
N PRO A 549 -15.17 -2.25 2.51
CA PRO A 549 -15.88 -3.09 3.48
C PRO A 549 -16.14 -2.36 4.81
N GLN A 550 -15.33 -1.34 5.15
CA GLN A 550 -15.58 -0.47 6.29
C GLN A 550 -16.88 0.35 6.15
N PHE A 551 -17.50 0.44 4.96
CA PHE A 551 -18.84 1.03 4.86
C PHE A 551 -19.92 0.11 5.44
N VAL A 552 -19.64 -1.19 5.54
CA VAL A 552 -20.59 -2.22 5.99
C VAL A 552 -20.27 -2.71 7.40
N PHE A 553 -18.98 -2.78 7.74
CA PHE A 553 -18.52 -3.33 9.01
C PHE A 553 -17.76 -2.31 9.85
N ASP A 554 -17.85 -2.45 11.17
CA ASP A 554 -16.96 -1.78 12.10
C ASP A 554 -15.57 -2.43 12.06
N MET A 555 -14.76 -1.96 11.11
CA MET A 555 -13.42 -2.45 10.87
C MET A 555 -12.53 -1.35 10.29
N GLU A 556 -11.23 -1.49 10.51
CA GLU A 556 -10.22 -0.66 9.90
C GLU A 556 -9.76 -1.26 8.56
N LYS A 557 -9.59 -0.40 7.55
CA LYS A 557 -9.12 -0.79 6.22
C LYS A 557 -7.68 -0.31 6.03
N THR A 558 -6.74 -1.25 6.03
CA THR A 558 -5.33 -0.93 5.76
C THR A 558 -5.09 -0.69 4.26
N PRO A 559 -4.07 0.12 3.88
CA PRO A 559 -3.70 0.34 2.48
C PRO A 559 -3.34 -0.94 1.73
N GLN A 560 -2.73 -1.90 2.43
CA GLN A 560 -2.42 -3.21 1.88
C GLN A 560 -3.69 -4.00 1.56
N LEU A 561 -4.65 -4.05 2.48
CA LEU A 561 -5.95 -4.68 2.27
C LEU A 561 -6.71 -4.00 1.12
N GLU A 562 -6.65 -2.67 1.02
CA GLU A 562 -7.20 -1.91 -0.10
C GLU A 562 -6.69 -2.40 -1.46
N SER A 563 -5.38 -2.67 -1.54
CA SER A 563 -4.76 -3.14 -2.77
C SER A 563 -5.26 -4.54 -3.16
N CYS A 564 -5.33 -5.46 -2.19
CA CYS A 564 -5.89 -6.80 -2.41
C CYS A 564 -7.35 -6.75 -2.86
N LEU A 565 -8.18 -5.93 -2.20
CA LEU A 565 -9.58 -5.73 -2.56
C LEU A 565 -9.73 -5.11 -3.95
N SER A 566 -8.80 -4.24 -4.36
CA SER A 566 -8.79 -3.66 -5.71
C SER A 566 -8.50 -4.71 -6.79
N VAL A 567 -7.62 -5.69 -6.51
CA VAL A 567 -7.39 -6.84 -7.42
C VAL A 567 -8.64 -7.70 -7.56
N ILE A 568 -9.31 -8.04 -6.45
CA ILE A 568 -10.56 -8.82 -6.46
C ILE A 568 -11.68 -8.04 -7.17
N THR A 569 -11.80 -6.75 -6.90
CA THR A 569 -12.80 -5.88 -7.53
C THR A 569 -12.56 -5.75 -9.04
N GLN A 570 -11.30 -5.72 -9.48
CA GLN A 570 -10.98 -5.74 -10.91
C GLN A 570 -11.43 -7.06 -11.55
N ALA A 571 -11.18 -8.20 -10.91
CA ALA A 571 -11.66 -9.50 -11.38
C ALA A 571 -13.20 -9.57 -11.41
N PHE A 572 -13.87 -9.00 -10.40
CA PHE A 572 -15.32 -8.84 -10.36
C PHE A 572 -15.81 -8.08 -11.60
N MET A 573 -15.24 -6.91 -11.90
CA MET A 573 -15.63 -6.11 -13.07
C MET A 573 -15.30 -6.77 -14.41
N ASP A 574 -14.16 -7.47 -14.50
CA ASP A 574 -13.78 -8.22 -15.70
C ASP A 574 -14.78 -9.36 -16.00
N SER A 575 -15.48 -9.88 -14.97
CA SER A 575 -16.55 -10.87 -15.11
C SER A 575 -17.81 -10.33 -15.79
N PHE A 576 -18.01 -9.00 -15.79
CA PHE A 576 -19.08 -8.35 -16.53
C PHE A 576 -18.63 -7.84 -17.91
N SER A 577 -17.37 -8.05 -18.29
CA SER A 577 -16.87 -7.59 -19.59
C SER A 577 -17.45 -8.41 -20.74
N LEU A 578 -17.90 -7.71 -21.79
CA LEU A 578 -18.30 -8.32 -23.07
C LEU A 578 -17.09 -8.73 -23.94
N SER A 579 -15.90 -8.18 -23.69
CA SER A 579 -14.71 -8.45 -24.50
C SER A 579 -13.94 -9.68 -24.03
N ASP A 580 -13.63 -10.58 -24.95
CA ASP A 580 -12.72 -11.70 -24.69
C ASP A 580 -11.28 -11.22 -24.88
N THR A 581 -10.65 -10.91 -23.74
CA THR A 581 -9.28 -10.39 -23.73
C THR A 581 -8.29 -11.55 -23.73
N GLN A 582 -7.55 -11.73 -24.82
CA GLN A 582 -6.39 -12.62 -24.82
C GLN A 582 -5.25 -11.95 -24.05
N LEU A 583 -4.90 -12.50 -22.90
CA LEU A 583 -3.84 -11.96 -22.05
C LEU A 583 -2.48 -12.50 -22.50
N GLY A 584 -1.62 -11.59 -22.93
CA GLY A 584 -0.22 -11.87 -23.28
C GLY A 584 0.75 -11.55 -22.15
N LYS A 585 2.06 -11.68 -22.42
CA LYS A 585 3.14 -11.45 -21.44
C LYS A 585 3.19 -10.03 -20.85
N GLY A 586 2.62 -9.03 -21.54
CA GLY A 586 2.56 -7.63 -21.06
C GLY A 586 1.27 -7.27 -20.33
N ALA A 587 0.41 -8.26 -20.03
CA ALA A 587 -0.82 -8.00 -19.29
C ALA A 587 -0.50 -7.71 -17.81
N PRO A 588 -1.26 -6.82 -17.16
CA PRO A 588 -1.15 -6.58 -15.72
C PRO A 588 -1.32 -7.87 -14.90
N THR A 589 -0.48 -8.06 -13.88
CA THR A 589 -0.45 -9.29 -13.05
C THR A 589 -1.79 -9.57 -12.37
N ASN A 590 -2.51 -8.53 -11.92
CA ASN A 590 -3.85 -8.66 -11.36
C ASN A 590 -4.86 -9.32 -12.33
N LYS A 591 -4.75 -9.05 -13.64
CA LYS A 591 -5.57 -9.72 -14.66
C LYS A 591 -5.12 -11.15 -14.91
N LEU A 592 -3.81 -11.42 -14.88
CA LEU A 592 -3.27 -12.76 -15.04
C LEU A 592 -3.70 -13.71 -13.90
N LEU A 593 -3.79 -13.21 -12.67
CA LEU A 593 -4.17 -14.00 -11.49
C LEU A 593 -5.54 -14.67 -11.58
N TYR A 594 -6.52 -14.00 -12.20
CA TYR A 594 -7.90 -14.49 -12.32
C TYR A 594 -8.28 -14.90 -13.76
N ALA A 595 -7.33 -14.83 -14.70
CA ALA A 595 -7.57 -15.06 -16.13
C ALA A 595 -8.34 -16.35 -16.46
N LYS A 596 -8.08 -17.42 -15.71
CA LYS A 596 -8.71 -18.74 -15.90
C LYS A 596 -10.14 -18.82 -15.36
N ASP A 597 -10.49 -17.97 -14.39
CA ASP A 597 -11.79 -18.00 -13.70
C ASP A 597 -12.81 -17.08 -14.38
N ILE A 598 -12.35 -15.96 -14.97
CA ILE A 598 -13.20 -14.95 -15.63
C ILE A 598 -14.18 -15.56 -16.66
N PRO A 599 -13.79 -16.51 -17.54
CA PRO A 599 -14.74 -17.09 -18.49
C PRO A 599 -15.93 -17.78 -17.82
N THR A 600 -15.71 -18.46 -16.69
CA THR A 600 -16.78 -19.10 -15.91
C THR A 600 -17.68 -18.05 -15.28
N PHE A 601 -17.11 -17.04 -14.62
CA PHE A 601 -17.89 -15.95 -14.03
C PHE A 601 -18.70 -15.16 -15.08
N LYS A 602 -18.15 -14.93 -16.28
CA LYS A 602 -18.90 -14.33 -17.40
C LYS A 602 -20.13 -15.15 -17.79
N GLN A 603 -20.04 -16.48 -17.77
CA GLN A 603 -21.19 -17.34 -18.06
C GLN A 603 -22.25 -17.25 -16.96
N GLU A 604 -21.83 -17.26 -15.69
CA GLU A 604 -22.72 -17.06 -14.55
C GLU A 604 -23.43 -15.69 -14.60
N VAL A 605 -22.71 -14.61 -14.90
CA VAL A 605 -23.28 -13.25 -15.07
C VAL A 605 -24.28 -13.19 -16.22
N LYS A 606 -23.99 -13.83 -17.35
CA LYS A 606 -24.94 -13.92 -18.48
C LYS A 606 -26.22 -14.67 -18.07
N ALA A 607 -26.08 -15.76 -17.32
CA ALA A 607 -27.21 -16.51 -16.79
C ALA A 607 -28.02 -15.68 -15.78
N TYR A 608 -27.35 -14.90 -14.93
CA TYR A 608 -27.98 -14.00 -13.97
C TYR A 608 -28.83 -12.91 -14.65
N TYR A 609 -28.27 -12.18 -15.62
CA TYR A 609 -29.04 -11.17 -16.36
C TYR A 609 -30.21 -11.76 -17.14
N LYS A 610 -30.01 -12.96 -17.72
CA LYS A 610 -31.09 -13.70 -18.37
C LYS A 610 -32.19 -14.07 -17.38
N HIS A 611 -31.83 -14.59 -16.22
CA HIS A 611 -32.79 -14.96 -15.18
C HIS A 611 -33.64 -13.76 -14.72
N ILE A 612 -33.03 -12.58 -14.55
CA ILE A 612 -33.76 -11.35 -14.19
C ILE A 612 -34.73 -10.94 -15.31
N SER A 613 -34.29 -11.06 -16.57
CA SER A 613 -35.14 -10.76 -17.72
C SER A 613 -36.33 -11.71 -17.83
N ASP A 614 -36.13 -12.99 -17.53
CA ASP A 614 -37.16 -14.04 -17.63
C ASP A 614 -38.16 -14.00 -16.43
N GLN A 615 -37.82 -13.30 -15.34
CA GLN A 615 -38.72 -13.11 -14.21
C GLN A 615 -39.92 -12.23 -14.59
N SER A 616 -41.10 -12.56 -14.03
CA SER A 616 -42.30 -11.75 -14.20
C SER A 616 -42.06 -10.29 -13.77
N PRO A 617 -42.56 -9.30 -14.54
CA PRO A 617 -42.45 -7.89 -14.15
C PRO A 617 -43.11 -7.64 -12.80
N LEU A 618 -42.49 -6.77 -12.00
CA LEU A 618 -43.09 -6.29 -10.75
C LEU A 618 -44.22 -5.33 -11.07
N THR A 619 -45.34 -5.45 -10.34
CA THR A 619 -46.40 -4.45 -10.47
C THR A 619 -45.99 -3.14 -9.80
N GLY A 620 -46.46 -2.01 -10.32
CA GLY A 620 -46.17 -0.69 -9.73
C GLY A 620 -46.67 -0.56 -8.28
N SER A 621 -47.75 -1.27 -7.90
CA SER A 621 -48.25 -1.29 -6.52
C SER A 621 -47.31 -2.06 -5.60
N GLU A 622 -46.91 -3.27 -5.98
CA GLU A 622 -45.99 -4.10 -5.18
C GLU A 622 -44.67 -3.36 -4.92
N PHE A 623 -44.10 -2.73 -5.94
CA PHE A 623 -42.84 -2.02 -5.76
C PHE A 623 -43.00 -0.75 -4.91
N LYS A 624 -44.14 -0.06 -5.03
CA LYS A 624 -44.45 1.09 -4.17
C LYS A 624 -44.62 0.68 -2.71
N GLU A 625 -45.26 -0.45 -2.44
CA GLU A 625 -45.37 -1.03 -1.10
C GLU A 625 -43.98 -1.34 -0.51
N PHE A 626 -43.10 -1.99 -1.28
CA PHE A 626 -41.71 -2.23 -0.88
C PHE A 626 -40.98 -0.92 -0.50
N LEU A 627 -41.11 0.14 -1.32
CA LEU A 627 -40.47 1.42 -1.03
C LEU A 627 -41.06 2.10 0.22
N GLN A 628 -42.36 1.95 0.48
CA GLN A 628 -43.00 2.47 1.69
C GLN A 628 -42.54 1.73 2.94
N GLU A 629 -42.37 0.41 2.86
CA GLU A 629 -41.81 -0.40 3.94
C GLU A 629 -40.38 0.01 4.27
N GLU A 630 -39.52 0.19 3.26
CA GLU A 630 -38.14 0.66 3.44
C GLU A 630 -38.08 2.10 4.01
N SER A 631 -38.99 2.99 3.56
CA SER A 631 -39.09 4.35 4.11
C SER A 631 -39.46 4.32 5.60
N LYS A 632 -40.42 3.46 5.97
CA LYS A 632 -40.91 3.33 7.35
C LYS A 632 -39.87 2.68 8.27
N LYS A 633 -39.12 1.70 7.76
CA LYS A 633 -38.08 0.97 8.51
C LYS A 633 -36.96 1.89 9.00
N HIS A 634 -36.70 2.95 8.23
CA HIS A 634 -35.60 3.89 8.46
C HIS A 634 -36.09 5.30 8.79
N GLU A 635 -37.36 5.42 9.19
CA GLU A 635 -37.94 6.67 9.64
C GLU A 635 -37.17 7.19 10.86
N ASN A 636 -36.83 8.48 10.87
CA ASN A 636 -36.10 9.15 11.94
C ASN A 636 -34.60 8.79 12.10
N GLU A 637 -34.00 8.02 11.20
CA GLU A 637 -32.55 7.76 11.22
C GLU A 637 -31.71 9.01 10.90
N PHE A 638 -32.26 9.92 10.08
CA PHE A 638 -31.56 11.10 9.59
C PHE A 638 -32.13 12.44 10.10
N ASN A 639 -31.26 13.43 10.15
CA ASN A 639 -31.58 14.83 10.41
C ASN A 639 -31.97 15.56 9.12
N GLU A 640 -33.23 15.40 8.71
CA GLU A 640 -33.78 16.05 7.52
C GLU A 640 -33.64 17.58 7.55
N ALA A 641 -33.82 18.21 8.72
CA ALA A 641 -33.71 19.66 8.87
C ALA A 641 -32.30 20.16 8.50
N ALA A 642 -31.28 19.45 8.97
CA ALA A 642 -29.89 19.80 8.70
C ALA A 642 -29.55 19.59 7.22
N ALA A 643 -30.03 18.50 6.61
CA ALA A 643 -29.89 18.27 5.18
C ALA A 643 -30.57 19.37 4.33
N LEU A 644 -31.79 19.79 4.69
CA LEU A 644 -32.53 20.85 4.00
C LEU A 644 -31.82 22.20 4.08
N ARG A 645 -31.21 22.53 5.22
CA ARG A 645 -30.42 23.77 5.38
C ARG A 645 -29.18 23.79 4.50
N GLU A 646 -28.45 22.68 4.42
CA GLU A 646 -27.31 22.55 3.51
C GLU A 646 -27.75 22.55 2.05
N PHE A 647 -28.88 21.90 1.74
CA PHE A 647 -29.47 21.90 0.40
C PHE A 647 -29.85 23.32 -0.05
N TYR A 648 -30.45 24.11 0.84
CA TYR A 648 -30.82 25.49 0.55
C TYR A 648 -29.63 26.36 0.14
N LYS A 649 -28.41 26.08 0.62
CA LYS A 649 -27.22 26.84 0.21
C LYS A 649 -26.97 26.76 -1.29
N PHE A 650 -27.30 25.63 -1.93
CA PHE A 650 -27.25 25.51 -3.39
C PHE A 650 -28.32 26.36 -4.07
N ILE A 651 -29.56 26.31 -3.57
CA ILE A 651 -30.65 27.15 -4.07
C ILE A 651 -30.30 28.64 -3.95
N GLN A 652 -29.76 29.06 -2.81
CA GLN A 652 -29.37 30.45 -2.58
C GLN A 652 -28.26 30.89 -3.54
N ARG A 653 -27.27 30.04 -3.79
CA ARG A 653 -26.12 30.34 -4.65
C ARG A 653 -26.50 30.50 -6.12
N TYR A 654 -27.46 29.71 -6.59
CA TYR A 654 -27.87 29.64 -8.00
C TYR A 654 -29.32 30.08 -8.21
N PHE A 655 -29.82 30.94 -7.32
CA PHE A 655 -31.22 31.36 -7.31
C PHE A 655 -31.67 31.98 -8.64
N PRO A 656 -30.90 32.90 -9.28
CA PRO A 656 -31.27 33.46 -10.58
C PRO A 656 -31.43 32.40 -11.66
N GLU A 657 -30.47 31.47 -11.76
CA GLU A 657 -30.46 30.43 -12.80
C GLU A 657 -31.61 29.44 -12.61
N ILE A 658 -31.93 29.08 -11.37
CA ILE A 658 -33.09 28.24 -11.04
C ILE A 658 -34.38 28.96 -11.45
N LYS A 659 -34.50 30.24 -11.11
CA LYS A 659 -35.67 31.06 -11.44
C LYS A 659 -35.88 31.14 -12.95
N ASP A 660 -34.83 31.46 -13.71
CA ASP A 660 -34.88 31.57 -15.16
C ASP A 660 -35.25 30.24 -15.81
N LYS A 661 -34.75 29.11 -15.28
CA LYS A 661 -35.09 27.77 -15.77
C LYS A 661 -36.54 27.40 -15.52
N LEU A 662 -37.08 27.77 -14.36
CA LEU A 662 -38.49 27.55 -14.02
C LEU A 662 -39.41 28.35 -14.95
N GLU A 663 -39.07 29.60 -15.25
CA GLU A 663 -39.82 30.43 -16.21
C GLU A 663 -39.79 29.82 -17.62
N GLN A 664 -38.63 29.33 -18.07
CA GLN A 664 -38.49 28.64 -19.36
C GLN A 664 -39.32 27.36 -19.44
N ASN A 665 -39.44 26.63 -18.33
CA ASN A 665 -40.21 25.39 -18.24
C ASN A 665 -41.72 25.62 -17.96
N GLY A 666 -42.18 26.87 -17.94
CA GLY A 666 -43.59 27.21 -17.77
C GLY A 666 -44.12 27.02 -16.35
N ALA A 667 -43.28 27.26 -15.34
CA ALA A 667 -43.69 27.18 -13.94
C ALA A 667 -44.87 28.13 -13.61
N PRO A 668 -45.89 27.65 -12.87
CA PRO A 668 -46.98 28.50 -12.39
C PRO A 668 -46.47 29.65 -11.50
N ALA A 669 -47.15 30.80 -11.52
CA ALA A 669 -46.81 31.94 -10.68
C ALA A 669 -46.76 31.58 -9.17
N GLU A 670 -47.66 30.69 -8.74
CA GLU A 670 -47.70 30.18 -7.36
C GLU A 670 -46.38 29.50 -6.95
N LEU A 671 -45.76 28.72 -7.84
CA LEU A 671 -44.50 28.03 -7.55
C LEU A 671 -43.34 29.02 -7.42
N MET A 672 -43.35 30.07 -8.25
CA MET A 672 -42.37 31.16 -8.21
C MET A 672 -42.51 31.98 -6.92
N GLU A 673 -43.74 32.26 -6.49
CA GLU A 673 -44.03 32.92 -5.22
C GLU A 673 -43.59 32.06 -4.03
N GLN A 674 -43.83 30.74 -4.06
CA GLN A 674 -43.36 29.82 -3.02
C GLN A 674 -41.83 29.80 -2.92
N LEU A 675 -41.12 29.74 -4.05
CA LEU A 675 -39.66 29.82 -4.09
C LEU A 675 -39.15 31.12 -3.46
N GLN A 676 -39.76 32.26 -3.82
CA GLN A 676 -39.40 33.56 -3.26
C GLN A 676 -39.73 33.66 -1.76
N HIS A 677 -40.85 33.08 -1.33
CA HIS A 677 -41.25 33.04 0.08
C HIS A 677 -40.25 32.22 0.91
N VAL A 678 -39.85 31.03 0.43
CA VAL A 678 -38.83 30.22 1.10
C VAL A 678 -37.50 30.97 1.20
N LYS A 679 -37.09 31.67 0.14
CA LYS A 679 -35.90 32.51 0.19
C LYS A 679 -35.97 33.56 1.31
N ASN A 680 -37.09 34.27 1.41
CA ASN A 680 -37.28 35.30 2.42
C ASN A 680 -37.24 34.71 3.85
N LEU A 681 -37.78 33.51 4.07
CA LEU A 681 -37.72 32.83 5.36
C LEU A 681 -36.28 32.51 5.78
N PHE A 682 -35.47 31.96 4.87
CA PHE A 682 -34.07 31.63 5.15
C PHE A 682 -33.17 32.86 5.29
N ASP A 683 -33.41 33.91 4.50
CA ASP A 683 -32.64 35.15 4.59
C ASP A 683 -33.02 35.97 5.85
N GLY A 684 -34.30 35.93 6.26
CA GLY A 684 -34.77 36.53 7.52
C GLY A 684 -34.20 35.85 8.78
N LEU A 685 -33.91 34.54 8.72
CA LEU A 685 -33.23 33.84 9.82
C LEU A 685 -31.78 34.31 10.03
N LYS A 686 -31.10 34.82 8.99
CA LYS A 686 -29.75 35.40 9.13
C LYS A 686 -29.79 36.75 9.85
N SER A 687 -30.82 37.57 9.65
CA SER A 687 -30.91 38.90 10.28
C SER A 687 -31.24 38.86 11.77
N CYS A 688 -31.89 37.78 12.26
CA CYS A 688 -32.18 37.58 13.68
C CYS A 688 -31.01 37.01 14.51
N SER A 689 -29.86 36.69 13.88
CA SER A 689 -28.67 36.16 14.59
C SER A 689 -27.75 37.25 15.17
N TRP A 690 -28.13 38.53 15.04
CA TRP A 690 -27.48 39.66 15.70
C TRP A 690 -28.44 40.24 16.75
N ASN A 691 -28.42 39.67 17.96
CA ASN A 691 -28.76 40.34 19.22
C ASN A 691 -28.24 39.54 20.40
#